data_AF-A0A937V1F9-F1
#
_entry.id   AF-A0A937V1F9-F1
#
_cell.length_a   1.000
_cell.length_b   1.000
_cell.length_c   1.000
_cell.angle_alpha   90.00
_cell.angle_beta   90.00
_cell.angle_gamma   90.00
#
_symmetry.space_group_name_H-M   'P 1'
#
loop_
_entity.id
_entity.type
_entity.pdbx_description
1 polymer ?
#
loop_
_entity_poly.entity_id
_entity_poly.type
_entity_poly.pdbx_seq_one_letter_code
_entity_poly.pdbx_strand_id
1 'polypeptide(L)'
;MDSSEATIYCSNALCQVPSFESDRYCLQCGAFLPKHYLWAIAQRSPIFSPGDLLSERYVCKQGSIFLDTKPGLLPESLEELPHGVVCYQRLVSHWLHVPQVYALLPNPQLPSSVVVLLENAPIYPADIQIGGAVQSGALMPGLEAVWREASSLQQLHWFWQMAQLWEPLNQEGVAASLLSTENLRVEGSLIRLLSLVGDYQPSSCSLVDLGTFWQQWQFGAQTAIAPFLSAVCEQMQQGQISHSEQLIGLFDQAIAVWSQAQSRVVEFATLTDQGPTRQRNEDACYPASGMTQSVRLAPAPNAVNSTALVVVCDGIGGHEGGNIASNLAIATVQQRLQPILSDASSPDALTLELKRTAIAANDTIVQRNDTERRQERQRMGTTLVMALVQNHELYLTHVGDSRAYRITRTGCHQVTLDDDLASREVRMGYGLYRDALRQPSSGSLVQALGMNASMLHPTVQRFILDEECLFLLCSDGLSDNDLIEEYWQTMLVPVLEGTLNVPTAVRQLVAIANQQNGHDNVTVGLLHCRVDSTPPSSEAELRWSESLAKLSAIPVRSVSRISADRTPVTETHLATAQSPINSTLKTQLKKPARKSEFARSRPSLFPWLLGLLILLGAAGSTLVWLFPSIGSRLFPAIESTAGSPDSVPASPAPSASSVASPSPSVAASPFLTTQSRVLVNRGAVDGVGQAPVRLQSQLASTAESGQPLSRLISIPVGTVLEVAAVQVRLDQRWLQLKVCSLPTAARTTDQATPFGQPGDAGWIQETAIAPLVTSNISLTPVQLGACAAKRQTATPSIETN
;
A
#
# COMPACT_ATOMS: atom_id res chain seq x y z
N MET A 1 35.10 -13.28 -17.95
CA MET A 1 33.75 -13.25 -18.56
C MET A 1 32.83 -13.70 -17.46
N ASP A 2 32.30 -12.73 -16.72
CA ASP A 2 31.65 -12.96 -15.42
C ASP A 2 30.35 -13.72 -15.58
N SER A 3 30.30 -14.93 -15.00
CA SER A 3 29.12 -15.77 -14.94
C SER A 3 28.17 -15.39 -13.79
N SER A 4 28.17 -14.11 -13.35
CA SER A 4 27.52 -13.67 -12.11
C SER A 4 26.46 -12.57 -12.29
N GLU A 5 26.24 -12.09 -13.51
CA GLU A 5 25.25 -11.03 -13.76
C GLU A 5 23.86 -11.62 -13.97
N ALA A 6 22.85 -11.03 -13.33
CA ALA A 6 21.48 -11.51 -13.46
C ALA A 6 20.91 -11.19 -14.85
N THR A 7 20.01 -12.06 -15.32
CA THR A 7 19.28 -11.86 -16.57
C THR A 7 17.93 -11.19 -16.30
N ILE A 8 17.61 -10.12 -17.02
CA ILE A 8 16.31 -9.45 -17.01
C ILE A 8 15.66 -9.64 -18.38
N TYR A 9 14.42 -10.10 -18.40
CA TYR A 9 13.64 -10.27 -19.63
C TYR A 9 12.96 -8.96 -20.01
N CYS A 10 13.07 -8.60 -21.28
CA CYS A 10 12.47 -7.38 -21.82
C CYS A 10 10.95 -7.30 -21.51
N SER A 11 10.53 -6.14 -20.99
CA SER A 11 9.13 -5.82 -20.65
C SER A 11 8.21 -5.76 -21.87
N ASN A 12 8.76 -5.47 -23.06
CA ASN A 12 8.00 -5.52 -24.29
C ASN A 12 7.56 -6.97 -24.57
N ALA A 13 6.24 -7.20 -24.51
CA ALA A 13 5.62 -8.50 -24.67
C ALA A 13 5.92 -9.18 -26.02
N LEU A 14 6.27 -8.41 -27.06
CA LEU A 14 6.66 -8.94 -28.37
C LEU A 14 8.16 -9.27 -28.48
N CYS A 15 8.98 -8.74 -27.56
CA CYS A 15 10.43 -8.94 -27.56
C CYS A 15 10.82 -10.04 -26.58
N GLN A 16 10.60 -9.83 -25.28
CA GLN A 16 10.96 -10.74 -24.19
C GLN A 16 12.39 -11.31 -24.24
N VAL A 17 13.32 -10.61 -24.91
CA VAL A 17 14.71 -11.05 -25.05
C VAL A 17 15.43 -10.92 -23.71
N PRO A 18 16.23 -11.92 -23.29
CA PRO A 18 17.07 -11.81 -22.11
C PRO A 18 18.12 -10.71 -22.31
N SER A 19 18.23 -9.83 -21.34
CA SER A 19 19.20 -8.73 -21.26
C SER A 19 19.96 -8.83 -19.93
N PHE A 20 21.11 -8.17 -19.82
CA PHE A 20 21.88 -8.16 -18.59
C PHE A 20 21.33 -7.11 -17.61
N GLU A 21 21.56 -7.31 -16.31
CA GLU A 21 21.15 -6.35 -15.26
C GLU A 21 21.76 -4.95 -15.46
N SER A 22 22.97 -4.86 -16.01
CA SER A 22 23.60 -3.59 -16.38
C SER A 22 22.96 -2.90 -17.58
N ASP A 23 22.23 -3.62 -18.43
CA ASP A 23 21.53 -3.02 -19.56
C ASP A 23 20.38 -2.13 -19.05
N ARG A 24 20.37 -0.87 -19.49
CA ARG A 24 19.26 0.07 -19.21
C ARG A 24 18.10 -0.10 -20.21
N TYR A 25 18.43 -0.47 -21.44
CA TYR A 25 17.49 -0.65 -22.53
C TYR A 25 17.73 -2.00 -23.21
N CYS A 26 16.66 -2.65 -23.65
CA CYS A 26 16.76 -3.88 -24.42
C CYS A 26 17.49 -3.60 -25.73
N LEU A 27 18.64 -4.27 -25.95
CA LEU A 27 19.46 -4.07 -27.14
C LEU A 27 18.76 -4.42 -28.47
N GLN A 28 17.68 -5.21 -28.41
CA GLN A 28 16.92 -5.61 -29.60
C GLN A 28 15.81 -4.63 -29.97
N CYS A 29 15.06 -4.11 -29.00
CA CYS A 29 13.86 -3.29 -29.26
C CYS A 29 13.92 -1.87 -28.69
N GLY A 30 14.96 -1.53 -27.93
CA GLY A 30 15.12 -0.23 -27.29
C GLY A 30 14.22 0.01 -26.08
N ALA A 31 13.34 -0.92 -25.71
CA ALA A 31 12.46 -0.76 -24.55
C ALA A 31 13.26 -0.68 -23.25
N PHE A 32 12.84 0.20 -22.34
CA PHE A 32 13.41 0.30 -21.01
C PHE A 32 13.30 -1.01 -20.23
N LEU A 33 14.36 -1.33 -19.49
CA LEU A 33 14.46 -2.51 -18.64
C LEU A 33 14.30 -2.07 -17.18
N PRO A 34 13.07 -2.06 -16.63
CA PRO A 34 12.87 -1.71 -15.23
C PRO A 34 13.57 -2.71 -14.32
N LYS A 35 14.23 -2.22 -13.27
CA LYS A 35 14.99 -3.03 -12.32
C LYS A 35 14.29 -2.97 -10.97
N HIS A 36 13.44 -3.98 -10.71
CA HIS A 36 12.68 -4.07 -9.46
C HIS A 36 13.47 -4.87 -8.43
N TYR A 37 14.15 -4.16 -7.54
CA TYR A 37 14.73 -4.76 -6.34
C TYR A 37 13.65 -4.86 -5.24
N LEU A 38 13.53 -6.05 -4.67
CA LEU A 38 12.47 -6.44 -3.74
C LEU A 38 13.08 -6.92 -2.43
N TRP A 39 12.44 -6.58 -1.32
CA TRP A 39 12.82 -7.08 0.00
C TRP A 39 11.97 -8.30 0.38
N ALA A 40 12.62 -9.41 0.69
CA ALA A 40 11.94 -10.66 1.07
C ALA A 40 11.78 -10.79 2.60
N ILE A 41 10.56 -11.12 3.02
CA ILE A 41 10.22 -11.47 4.41
C ILE A 41 9.68 -12.90 4.42
N ALA A 42 10.12 -13.70 5.38
CA ALA A 42 9.60 -15.05 5.58
C ALA A 42 9.64 -15.48 7.05
N GLN A 43 8.78 -16.43 7.42
CA GLN A 43 8.79 -17.03 8.76
C GLN A 43 10.08 -17.84 8.95
N ARG A 44 10.98 -17.36 9.82
CA ARG A 44 12.41 -17.71 9.92
C ARG A 44 13.18 -17.22 8.69
N SER A 45 14.27 -16.48 8.90
CA SER A 45 15.09 -15.96 7.81
C SER A 45 15.59 -17.11 6.93
N PRO A 46 15.07 -17.26 5.70
CA PRO A 46 15.57 -18.25 4.78
C PRO A 46 16.99 -17.86 4.41
N ILE A 47 17.92 -18.82 4.51
CA ILE A 47 19.29 -18.60 4.02
C ILE A 47 19.23 -18.78 2.51
N PHE A 48 18.95 -17.69 1.79
CA PHE A 48 19.12 -17.63 0.34
C PHE A 48 20.55 -17.21 0.04
N SER A 49 21.18 -17.92 -0.89
CA SER A 49 22.50 -17.59 -1.43
C SER A 49 22.35 -16.69 -2.65
N PRO A 50 23.28 -15.75 -2.90
CA PRO A 50 23.32 -15.01 -4.15
C PRO A 50 23.24 -15.95 -5.37
N GLY A 51 22.29 -15.70 -6.27
CA GLY A 51 22.00 -16.53 -7.43
C GLY A 51 20.82 -17.50 -7.26
N ASP A 52 20.35 -17.74 -6.03
CA ASP A 52 19.17 -18.60 -5.80
C ASP A 52 17.93 -18.00 -6.49
N LEU A 53 17.16 -18.86 -7.16
CA LEU A 53 15.90 -18.48 -7.81
C LEU A 53 14.70 -18.86 -6.94
N LEU A 54 13.81 -17.90 -6.73
CA LEU A 54 12.52 -18.09 -6.10
C LEU A 54 11.43 -18.02 -7.17
N SER A 55 10.62 -19.08 -7.24
CA SER A 55 9.51 -19.23 -8.19
C SER A 55 9.91 -19.04 -9.67
N GLU A 56 11.12 -19.45 -10.06
CA GLU A 56 11.65 -19.32 -11.44
C GLU A 56 11.62 -17.88 -12.01
N ARG A 57 11.63 -16.87 -11.13
CA ARG A 57 11.48 -15.46 -11.50
C ARG A 57 12.32 -14.50 -10.67
N TYR A 58 12.42 -14.71 -9.36
CA TYR A 58 13.08 -13.74 -8.48
C TYR A 58 14.46 -14.27 -8.10
N VAL A 59 15.52 -13.57 -8.51
CA VAL A 59 16.89 -14.00 -8.22
C VAL A 59 17.40 -13.29 -6.96
N CYS A 60 17.92 -14.06 -6.00
CA CYS A 60 18.55 -13.52 -4.80
C CYS A 60 19.84 -12.79 -5.21
N LYS A 61 19.93 -11.50 -4.89
CA LYS A 61 21.14 -10.70 -5.09
C LYS A 61 22.05 -10.79 -3.88
N GLN A 62 21.50 -10.53 -2.70
CA GLN A 62 22.22 -10.59 -1.44
C GLN A 62 21.24 -10.63 -0.27
N GLY A 63 21.39 -11.60 0.63
CA GLY A 63 20.53 -11.72 1.81
C GLY A 63 19.05 -11.77 1.44
N SER A 64 18.28 -10.78 1.89
CA SER A 64 16.85 -10.66 1.59
C SER A 64 16.54 -9.81 0.36
N ILE A 65 17.53 -9.37 -0.42
CA ILE A 65 17.33 -8.57 -1.63
C ILE A 65 17.19 -9.50 -2.83
N PHE A 66 16.07 -9.36 -3.54
CA PHE A 66 15.74 -10.08 -4.76
C PHE A 66 15.60 -9.12 -5.93
N LEU A 67 15.99 -9.56 -7.12
CA LEU A 67 15.71 -8.87 -8.37
C LEU A 67 14.63 -9.64 -9.13
N ASP A 68 13.60 -8.93 -9.58
CA ASP A 68 12.63 -9.49 -10.51
C ASP A 68 13.22 -9.61 -11.91
N THR A 69 13.33 -10.83 -12.42
CA THR A 69 13.84 -11.07 -13.78
C THR A 69 12.79 -10.82 -14.86
N LYS A 70 11.50 -10.71 -14.52
CA LYS A 70 10.39 -10.53 -15.47
C LYS A 70 9.47 -9.37 -15.06
N PRO A 71 10.01 -8.15 -14.89
CA PRO A 71 9.27 -7.02 -14.33
C PRO A 71 8.10 -6.54 -15.20
N GLY A 72 8.12 -6.81 -16.51
CA GLY A 72 6.99 -6.52 -17.42
C GLY A 72 5.81 -7.48 -17.33
N LEU A 73 5.91 -8.56 -16.55
CA LEU A 73 4.81 -9.49 -16.31
C LEU A 73 4.27 -9.28 -14.89
N LEU A 74 2.94 -9.25 -14.71
CA LEU A 74 2.38 -9.17 -13.36
C LEU A 74 2.71 -10.44 -12.55
N PRO A 75 3.12 -10.32 -11.26
CA PRO A 75 3.31 -11.46 -10.36
C PRO A 75 2.07 -12.34 -10.26
N GLU A 76 2.24 -13.65 -10.04
CA GLU A 76 1.11 -14.54 -9.80
C GLU A 76 0.32 -14.13 -8.55
N SER A 77 -1.01 -14.19 -8.65
CA SER A 77 -1.93 -13.79 -7.59
C SER A 77 -2.21 -14.97 -6.65
N LEU A 78 -2.37 -14.69 -5.35
CA LEU A 78 -2.95 -15.65 -4.41
C LEU A 78 -4.44 -15.36 -4.23
N GLU A 79 -5.26 -16.41 -4.12
CA GLU A 79 -6.71 -16.27 -3.96
C GLU A 79 -7.12 -15.57 -2.65
N GLU A 80 -6.31 -15.71 -1.58
CA GLU A 80 -6.55 -15.07 -0.29
C GLU A 80 -5.27 -14.44 0.29
N LEU A 81 -5.40 -13.20 0.77
CA LEU A 81 -4.30 -12.49 1.44
C LEU A 81 -4.17 -12.97 2.90
N PRO A 82 -2.95 -13.34 3.35
CA PRO A 82 -2.71 -13.65 4.76
C PRO A 82 -3.06 -12.46 5.66
N HIS A 83 -3.60 -12.72 6.86
CA HIS A 83 -4.00 -11.66 7.80
C HIS A 83 -2.87 -10.66 8.12
N GLY A 84 -1.62 -11.13 8.22
CA GLY A 84 -0.45 -10.28 8.48
C GLY A 84 -0.02 -9.40 7.30
N VAL A 85 -0.63 -9.55 6.13
CA VAL A 85 -0.34 -8.74 4.93
C VAL A 85 -1.30 -7.55 4.83
N VAL A 86 -2.51 -7.67 5.38
CA VAL A 86 -3.59 -6.66 5.32
C VAL A 86 -3.16 -5.30 5.89
N CYS A 87 -2.28 -5.27 6.89
CA CYS A 87 -1.76 -4.02 7.45
C CYS A 87 -1.00 -3.19 6.42
N TYR A 88 -0.25 -3.81 5.50
CA TYR A 88 0.41 -3.08 4.40
C TYR A 88 -0.60 -2.38 3.49
N GLN A 89 -1.71 -3.04 3.16
CA GLN A 89 -2.76 -2.47 2.32
C GLN A 89 -3.45 -1.28 3.00
N ARG A 90 -3.72 -1.38 4.30
CA ARG A 90 -4.34 -0.28 5.07
C ARG A 90 -3.41 0.90 5.29
N LEU A 91 -2.10 0.64 5.34
CA LEU A 91 -1.06 1.67 5.47
C LEU A 91 -0.57 2.21 4.12
N VAL A 92 -1.22 1.87 3.00
CA VAL A 92 -0.79 2.29 1.64
C VAL A 92 -0.65 3.81 1.49
N SER A 93 -1.44 4.61 2.23
CA SER A 93 -1.32 6.07 2.23
C SER A 93 0.00 6.60 2.82
N HIS A 94 0.76 5.74 3.49
CA HIS A 94 2.08 6.03 4.07
C HIS A 94 3.20 5.38 3.27
N TRP A 95 2.99 5.07 1.98
CA TRP A 95 3.95 4.31 1.18
C TRP A 95 5.35 4.94 1.09
N LEU A 96 5.48 6.25 1.33
CA LEU A 96 6.79 6.90 1.30
C LEU A 96 7.68 6.37 2.42
N HIS A 97 7.08 5.82 3.47
CA HIS A 97 7.76 5.25 4.63
C HIS A 97 7.56 3.73 4.72
N VAL A 98 6.41 3.23 4.26
CA VAL A 98 6.01 1.82 4.36
C VAL A 98 6.15 1.13 3.00
N PRO A 99 6.93 0.05 2.88
CA PRO A 99 7.05 -0.70 1.63
C PRO A 99 5.72 -1.38 1.27
N GLN A 100 5.52 -1.75 0.00
CA GLN A 100 4.28 -2.35 -0.47
C GLN A 100 4.47 -3.81 -0.84
N VAL A 101 3.40 -4.60 -0.73
CA VAL A 101 3.46 -6.03 -1.06
C VAL A 101 3.41 -6.21 -2.57
N TYR A 102 4.51 -6.69 -3.13
CA TYR A 102 4.69 -6.95 -4.55
C TYR A 102 4.16 -8.32 -4.97
N ALA A 103 4.54 -9.36 -4.21
CA ALA A 103 4.17 -10.74 -4.48
C ALA A 103 4.15 -11.57 -3.20
N LEU A 104 3.35 -12.63 -3.21
CA LEU A 104 3.28 -13.62 -2.15
C LEU A 104 3.57 -15.00 -2.74
N LEU A 105 4.63 -15.64 -2.26
CA LEU A 105 5.17 -16.87 -2.86
C LEU A 105 5.17 -18.00 -1.83
N PRO A 106 4.97 -19.27 -2.26
CA PRO A 106 5.18 -20.41 -1.38
C PRO A 106 6.63 -20.42 -0.85
N ASN A 107 6.81 -20.69 0.45
CA ASN A 107 8.15 -20.83 1.01
C ASN A 107 8.71 -22.22 0.70
N PRO A 108 9.81 -22.34 -0.08
CA PRO A 108 10.37 -23.64 -0.46
C PRO A 108 10.94 -24.42 0.73
N GLN A 109 11.32 -23.74 1.82
CA GLN A 109 11.91 -24.35 3.02
C GLN A 109 10.84 -24.71 4.07
N LEU A 110 9.69 -24.03 4.06
CA LEU A 110 8.62 -24.20 5.02
C LEU A 110 7.25 -24.17 4.31
N PRO A 111 6.74 -25.33 3.86
CA PRO A 111 5.55 -25.41 2.98
C PRO A 111 4.27 -24.80 3.56
N SER A 112 4.18 -24.63 4.88
CA SER A 112 3.03 -24.00 5.56
C SER A 112 3.16 -22.48 5.71
N SER A 113 4.17 -21.87 5.11
CA SER A 113 4.45 -20.43 5.20
C SER A 113 4.65 -19.82 3.82
N VAL A 114 4.58 -18.49 3.77
CA VAL A 114 4.78 -17.71 2.54
C VAL A 114 6.03 -16.84 2.67
N VAL A 115 6.68 -16.58 1.53
CA VAL A 115 7.64 -15.50 1.35
C VAL A 115 6.87 -14.30 0.81
N VAL A 116 6.97 -13.17 1.52
CA VAL A 116 6.41 -11.89 1.08
C VAL A 116 7.53 -11.10 0.41
N LEU A 117 7.34 -10.74 -0.86
CA LEU A 117 8.22 -9.81 -1.55
C LEU A 117 7.64 -8.41 -1.46
N LEU A 118 8.47 -7.47 -1.03
CA LEU A 118 8.09 -6.08 -0.86
C LEU A 118 8.77 -5.19 -1.90
N GLU A 119 7.98 -4.38 -2.61
CA GLU A 119 8.47 -3.29 -3.44
C GLU A 119 8.53 -1.98 -2.63
N ASN A 120 9.20 -0.98 -3.19
CA ASN A 120 9.43 0.31 -2.54
C ASN A 120 10.13 0.18 -1.16
N ALA A 121 10.85 -0.92 -0.95
CA ALA A 121 11.77 -1.07 0.17
C ALA A 121 12.96 -0.11 0.00
N PRO A 122 13.63 0.31 1.09
CA PRO A 122 14.78 1.23 1.06
C PRO A 122 16.04 0.55 0.50
N ILE A 123 15.97 0.24 -0.79
CA ILE A 123 17.02 -0.33 -1.63
C ILE A 123 17.31 0.71 -2.71
N TYR A 124 18.57 1.03 -2.95
CA TYR A 124 18.92 1.97 -4.01
C TYR A 124 18.47 1.45 -5.38
N PRO A 125 17.80 2.29 -6.17
CA PRO A 125 17.46 1.93 -7.53
C PRO A 125 18.73 1.75 -8.38
N ALA A 126 18.54 1.24 -9.58
CA ALA A 126 19.66 1.00 -10.48
C ALA A 126 20.38 2.28 -10.89
N ASP A 127 21.68 2.12 -11.18
CA ASP A 127 22.56 3.14 -11.76
C ASP A 127 22.74 4.41 -10.90
N ILE A 128 22.39 4.34 -9.60
CA ILE A 128 22.63 5.42 -8.63
C ILE A 128 24.10 5.52 -8.26
N GLN A 129 24.65 6.73 -8.40
CA GLN A 129 26.02 7.08 -8.01
C GLN A 129 26.04 7.86 -6.69
N ILE A 130 26.72 7.31 -5.69
CA ILE A 130 26.94 7.97 -4.39
C ILE A 130 28.43 7.94 -4.08
N GLY A 131 29.01 9.12 -3.84
CA GLY A 131 30.45 9.24 -3.55
C GLY A 131 31.36 8.70 -4.67
N GLY A 132 30.88 8.67 -5.92
CA GLY A 132 31.60 8.14 -7.07
C GLY A 132 31.52 6.61 -7.24
N ALA A 133 30.78 5.90 -6.39
CA ALA A 133 30.51 4.47 -6.51
C ALA A 133 29.05 4.20 -6.90
N VAL A 134 28.83 3.19 -7.75
CA VAL A 134 27.49 2.70 -8.11
C VAL A 134 26.95 1.83 -6.97
N GLN A 135 25.74 2.14 -6.48
CA GLN A 135 25.12 1.48 -5.31
C GLN A 135 23.87 0.65 -5.66
N SER A 136 23.71 0.23 -6.91
CA SER A 136 22.50 -0.47 -7.38
C SER A 136 22.18 -1.73 -6.57
N GLY A 137 20.93 -1.85 -6.12
CA GLY A 137 20.48 -3.04 -5.40
C GLY A 137 21.06 -3.20 -3.99
N ALA A 138 21.71 -2.16 -3.44
CA ALA A 138 22.19 -2.13 -2.06
C ALA A 138 21.15 -1.50 -1.11
N LEU A 139 21.17 -1.90 0.16
CA LEU A 139 20.34 -1.24 1.17
C LEU A 139 20.78 0.20 1.40
N MET A 140 19.81 1.09 1.55
CA MET A 140 20.03 2.43 2.06
C MET A 140 20.58 2.37 3.50
N PRO A 141 21.33 3.40 3.95
CA PRO A 141 21.94 3.39 5.27
C PRO A 141 20.89 3.31 6.39
N GLY A 142 21.26 2.65 7.48
CA GLY A 142 20.50 2.71 8.72
C GLY A 142 20.58 4.10 9.34
N LEU A 143 19.52 4.51 10.05
CA LEU A 143 19.46 5.82 10.71
C LEU A 143 20.69 6.10 11.58
N GLU A 144 21.12 5.13 12.39
CA GLU A 144 22.29 5.25 13.26
C GLU A 144 23.58 5.58 12.49
N ALA A 145 23.75 5.03 11.28
CA ALA A 145 24.95 5.20 10.48
C ALA A 145 25.13 6.64 9.98
N VAL A 146 24.03 7.35 9.73
CA VAL A 146 24.03 8.73 9.22
C VAL A 146 23.68 9.77 10.29
N TRP A 147 23.25 9.33 11.48
CA TRP A 147 22.71 10.18 12.53
C TRP A 147 23.65 11.34 12.90
N ARG A 148 24.92 11.05 13.19
CA ARG A 148 25.90 12.06 13.67
C ARG A 148 26.28 13.10 12.62
N GLU A 149 26.20 12.72 11.34
CA GLU A 149 26.59 13.58 10.22
C GLU A 149 25.42 14.46 9.75
N ALA A 150 24.20 14.07 10.09
CA ALA A 150 22.99 14.80 9.74
C ALA A 150 22.92 16.18 10.41
N SER A 151 22.35 17.15 9.70
CA SER A 151 22.07 18.46 10.25
C SER A 151 21.01 18.40 11.37
N SER A 152 21.00 19.41 12.23
CA SER A 152 19.97 19.55 13.28
C SER A 152 18.54 19.48 12.71
N LEU A 153 18.31 20.06 11.52
CA LEU A 153 16.99 20.04 10.89
C LEU A 153 16.60 18.62 10.44
N GLN A 154 17.51 17.88 9.82
CA GLN A 154 17.28 16.50 9.42
C GLN A 154 17.03 15.59 10.63
N GLN A 155 17.82 15.75 11.70
CA GLN A 155 17.63 15.01 12.95
C GLN A 155 16.23 15.26 13.55
N LEU A 156 15.79 16.52 13.63
CA LEU A 156 14.44 16.87 14.07
C LEU A 156 13.35 16.32 13.13
N HIS A 157 13.58 16.40 11.82
CA HIS A 157 12.63 15.96 10.80
C HIS A 157 12.41 14.45 10.81
N TRP A 158 13.45 13.64 11.00
CA TRP A 158 13.30 12.19 11.14
C TRP A 158 12.47 11.79 12.36
N PHE A 159 12.69 12.46 13.49
CA PHE A 159 11.88 12.27 14.69
C PHE A 159 10.43 12.68 14.48
N TRP A 160 10.20 13.79 13.78
CA TRP A 160 8.86 14.22 13.38
C TRP A 160 8.15 13.18 12.50
N GLN A 161 8.82 12.59 11.52
CA GLN A 161 8.24 11.52 10.68
C GLN A 161 7.91 10.27 11.50
N MET A 162 8.80 9.86 12.41
CA MET A 162 8.51 8.73 13.30
C MET A 162 7.28 9.02 14.20
N ALA A 163 7.11 10.25 14.69
CA ALA A 163 5.93 10.65 15.44
C ALA A 163 4.64 10.61 14.60
N GLN A 164 4.70 11.05 13.33
CA GLN A 164 3.57 10.98 12.39
C GLN A 164 3.17 9.53 12.07
N LEU A 165 4.14 8.63 11.97
CA LEU A 165 3.91 7.21 11.68
C LEU A 165 3.42 6.42 12.90
N TRP A 166 3.65 6.93 14.12
CA TRP A 166 3.37 6.19 15.35
C TRP A 166 1.92 5.73 15.46
N GLU A 167 0.96 6.65 15.36
CA GLU A 167 -0.46 6.35 15.54
C GLU A 167 -1.01 5.42 14.45
N PRO A 168 -0.77 5.65 13.14
CA PRO A 168 -1.17 4.72 12.10
C PRO A 168 -0.62 3.30 12.29
N LEU A 169 0.67 3.16 12.66
CA LEU A 169 1.28 1.85 12.89
C LEU A 169 0.71 1.17 14.13
N ASN A 170 0.46 1.92 15.20
CA ASN A 170 -0.10 1.41 16.43
C ASN A 170 -1.55 0.91 16.25
N GLN A 171 -2.37 1.61 15.46
CA GLN A 171 -3.73 1.19 15.11
C GLN A 171 -3.77 -0.16 14.37
N GLU A 172 -2.74 -0.44 13.57
CA GLU A 172 -2.58 -1.71 12.85
C GLU A 172 -1.76 -2.75 13.62
N GLY A 173 -1.35 -2.46 14.88
CA GLY A 173 -0.61 -3.38 15.75
C GLY A 173 0.81 -3.70 15.27
N VAL A 174 1.45 -2.73 14.59
CA VAL A 174 2.79 -2.83 14.00
C VAL A 174 3.70 -1.67 14.41
N ALA A 175 3.45 -1.03 15.56
CA ALA A 175 4.26 0.08 16.07
C ALA A 175 5.70 -0.33 16.40
N ALA A 176 5.93 -1.61 16.73
CA ALA A 176 7.26 -2.19 16.90
C ALA A 176 8.18 -1.98 15.68
N SER A 177 7.62 -1.70 14.50
CA SER A 177 8.37 -1.36 13.28
C SER A 177 9.30 -0.14 13.48
N LEU A 178 8.94 0.80 14.35
CA LEU A 178 9.73 1.99 14.66
C LEU A 178 10.75 1.77 15.79
N LEU A 179 10.76 0.59 16.42
CA LEU A 179 11.57 0.28 17.59
C LEU A 179 12.77 -0.62 17.26
N SER A 180 13.16 -0.68 15.99
CA SER A 180 14.29 -1.49 15.51
C SER A 180 15.24 -0.66 14.65
N THR A 181 16.50 -0.57 15.08
CA THR A 181 17.56 0.16 14.37
C THR A 181 17.86 -0.47 13.00
N GLU A 182 17.73 -1.79 12.88
CA GLU A 182 17.93 -2.50 11.62
C GLU A 182 16.81 -2.22 10.61
N ASN A 183 15.58 -1.98 11.09
CA ASN A 183 14.39 -1.73 10.27
C ASN A 183 14.32 -0.27 9.78
N LEU A 184 14.88 0.67 10.55
CA LEU A 184 14.89 2.10 10.23
C LEU A 184 16.02 2.47 9.27
N ARG A 185 15.66 2.78 8.04
CA ARG A 185 16.56 3.25 6.98
C ARG A 185 16.28 4.71 6.64
N VAL A 186 17.26 5.33 6.00
CA VAL A 186 17.21 6.74 5.63
C VAL A 186 17.48 6.92 4.14
N GLU A 187 16.63 7.70 3.49
CA GLU A 187 16.83 8.18 2.13
C GLU A 187 16.82 9.71 2.12
N GLY A 188 18.00 10.32 2.24
CA GLY A 188 18.11 11.77 2.40
C GLY A 188 17.33 12.21 3.64
N SER A 189 16.28 13.01 3.45
CA SER A 189 15.42 13.43 4.56
C SER A 189 14.30 12.45 4.93
N LEU A 190 14.07 11.37 4.19
CA LEU A 190 12.98 10.42 4.50
C LEU A 190 13.43 9.27 5.41
N ILE A 191 12.62 8.97 6.42
CA ILE A 191 12.65 7.70 7.15
C ILE A 191 11.90 6.65 6.34
N ARG A 192 12.50 5.46 6.21
CA ARG A 192 11.98 4.33 5.46
C ARG A 192 12.02 3.07 6.33
N LEU A 193 10.96 2.28 6.30
CA LEU A 193 10.90 0.97 6.96
C LEU A 193 11.33 -0.12 5.97
N LEU A 194 12.15 -1.08 6.40
CA LEU A 194 12.38 -2.30 5.61
C LEU A 194 11.15 -3.21 5.57
N SER A 195 10.40 -3.24 6.68
CA SER A 195 9.26 -4.13 6.87
C SER A 195 8.35 -3.64 8.00
N LEU A 196 7.12 -4.14 8.02
CA LEU A 196 6.23 -4.04 9.19
C LEU A 196 6.49 -5.19 10.16
N VAL A 197 6.71 -4.85 11.41
CA VAL A 197 6.97 -5.76 12.54
C VAL A 197 5.77 -5.69 13.47
N GLY A 198 5.13 -6.84 13.73
CA GLY A 198 3.98 -6.93 14.64
C GLY A 198 4.36 -6.74 16.10
N ASP A 199 3.46 -6.13 16.87
CA ASP A 199 3.64 -5.89 18.29
C ASP A 199 3.61 -7.21 19.09
N TYR A 200 4.48 -7.34 20.10
CA TYR A 200 4.50 -8.51 20.98
C TYR A 200 3.32 -8.43 21.96
N GLN A 201 2.32 -9.32 21.82
CA GLN A 201 1.19 -9.42 22.75
C GLN A 201 1.65 -9.75 24.18
N PRO A 202 0.98 -9.22 25.24
CA PRO A 202 -0.40 -8.72 25.25
C PRO A 202 -0.61 -7.19 25.24
N SER A 203 0.42 -6.36 25.10
CA SER A 203 0.27 -4.89 25.09
C SER A 203 0.82 -4.27 23.80
N SER A 204 0.01 -3.43 23.15
CA SER A 204 0.47 -2.54 22.06
C SER A 204 1.66 -1.70 22.54
N CYS A 205 2.60 -1.39 21.65
CA CYS A 205 3.70 -0.51 22.00
C CYS A 205 3.19 0.86 22.46
N SER A 206 3.89 1.48 23.40
CA SER A 206 3.53 2.76 24.00
C SER A 206 4.54 3.85 23.62
N LEU A 207 4.14 5.12 23.75
CA LEU A 207 5.08 6.24 23.56
C LEU A 207 6.24 6.21 24.55
N VAL A 208 6.09 5.56 25.71
CA VAL A 208 7.21 5.29 26.63
C VAL A 208 8.26 4.43 25.93
N ASP A 209 7.85 3.37 25.25
CA ASP A 209 8.77 2.47 24.51
C ASP A 209 9.50 3.23 23.40
N LEU A 210 8.80 4.09 22.65
CA LEU A 210 9.42 4.96 21.65
C LEU A 210 10.44 5.92 22.27
N GLY A 211 10.10 6.54 23.40
CA GLY A 211 10.98 7.47 24.10
C GLY A 211 12.21 6.79 24.70
N THR A 212 12.07 5.56 25.18
CA THR A 212 13.19 4.70 25.59
C THR A 212 14.08 4.33 24.42
N PHE A 213 13.48 3.96 23.27
CA PHE A 213 14.24 3.65 22.07
C PHE A 213 15.01 4.87 21.53
N TRP A 214 14.41 6.05 21.53
CA TRP A 214 15.05 7.30 21.09
C TRP A 214 16.22 7.75 21.96
N GLN A 215 16.27 7.36 23.23
CA GLN A 215 17.34 7.73 24.16
C GLN A 215 18.73 7.33 23.65
N GLN A 216 18.84 6.24 22.88
CA GLN A 216 20.11 5.78 22.33
C GLN A 216 20.77 6.79 21.37
N TRP A 217 19.99 7.69 20.78
CA TRP A 217 20.48 8.68 19.81
C TRP A 217 20.86 10.03 20.44
N GLN A 218 20.68 10.21 21.74
CA GLN A 218 21.06 11.45 22.44
C GLN A 218 22.56 11.74 22.34
N PHE A 219 23.42 10.73 22.47
CA PHE A 219 24.88 10.91 22.43
C PHE A 219 25.41 11.34 21.05
N GLY A 220 24.65 11.12 19.98
CA GLY A 220 25.03 11.52 18.61
C GLY A 220 24.26 12.73 18.08
N ALA A 221 23.36 13.32 18.88
CA ALA A 221 22.57 14.46 18.46
C ALA A 221 23.44 15.72 18.30
N GLN A 222 23.06 16.60 17.37
CA GLN A 222 23.73 17.88 17.21
C GLN A 222 23.63 18.69 18.51
N THR A 223 24.72 19.35 18.91
CA THR A 223 24.83 20.05 20.19
C THR A 223 23.69 21.03 20.41
N ALA A 224 23.23 21.69 19.35
CA ALA A 224 22.16 22.68 19.43
C ALA A 224 20.79 22.11 19.79
N ILE A 225 20.49 20.85 19.41
CA ILE A 225 19.19 20.21 19.65
C ILE A 225 19.22 19.15 20.75
N ALA A 226 20.41 18.69 21.16
CA ALA A 226 20.57 17.63 22.15
C ALA A 226 19.79 17.89 23.47
N PRO A 227 19.78 19.11 24.06
CA PRO A 227 18.99 19.38 25.27
C PRO A 227 17.48 19.22 25.05
N PHE A 228 16.98 19.67 23.90
CA PHE A 228 15.57 19.54 23.53
C PHE A 228 15.19 18.06 23.37
N LEU A 229 15.98 17.28 22.64
CA LEU A 229 15.73 15.84 22.47
C LEU A 229 15.78 15.08 23.79
N SER A 230 16.72 15.41 24.69
CA SER A 230 16.79 14.81 26.03
C SER A 230 15.51 15.04 26.80
N ALA A 231 15.04 16.29 26.85
CA ALA A 231 13.82 16.65 27.56
C ALA A 231 12.57 15.98 26.98
N VAL A 232 12.45 15.89 25.65
CA VAL A 232 11.33 15.17 25.00
C VAL A 232 11.33 13.68 25.37
N CYS A 233 12.50 13.01 25.30
CA CYS A 233 12.62 11.61 25.70
C CYS A 233 12.23 11.39 27.17
N GLU A 234 12.70 12.25 28.08
CA GLU A 234 12.35 12.20 29.50
C GLU A 234 10.85 12.38 29.74
N GLN A 235 10.21 13.32 29.04
CA GLN A 235 8.78 13.56 29.14
C GLN A 235 7.94 12.39 28.63
N MET A 236 8.37 11.74 27.53
CA MET A 236 7.75 10.50 27.03
C MET A 236 7.87 9.38 28.06
N GLN A 237 9.06 9.16 28.62
CA GLN A 237 9.31 8.12 29.62
C GLN A 237 8.53 8.33 30.93
N GLN A 238 8.32 9.60 31.31
CA GLN A 238 7.51 9.98 32.47
C GLN A 238 6.00 9.96 32.18
N GLY A 239 5.57 9.63 30.96
CA GLY A 239 4.16 9.61 30.55
C GLY A 239 3.52 10.99 30.48
N GLN A 240 4.32 12.07 30.42
CA GLN A 240 3.80 13.44 30.28
C GLN A 240 3.33 13.72 28.84
N ILE A 241 3.95 13.04 27.87
CA ILE A 241 3.50 12.99 26.49
C ILE A 241 2.78 11.65 26.29
N SER A 242 1.46 11.73 26.14
CA SER A 242 0.57 10.56 26.08
C SER A 242 -0.04 10.35 24.69
N HIS A 243 0.07 11.32 23.80
CA HIS A 243 -0.48 11.29 22.44
C HIS A 243 0.57 11.70 21.40
N SER A 244 0.56 11.04 20.24
CA SER A 244 1.51 11.30 19.15
C SER A 244 1.36 12.73 18.61
N GLU A 245 0.14 13.29 18.63
CA GLU A 245 -0.14 14.67 18.22
C GLU A 245 0.61 15.70 19.07
N GLN A 246 0.88 15.40 20.35
CA GLN A 246 1.69 16.26 21.20
C GLN A 246 3.16 16.24 20.75
N LEU A 247 3.69 15.08 20.34
CA LEU A 247 5.03 14.97 19.77
C LEU A 247 5.13 15.75 18.46
N ILE A 248 4.18 15.52 17.55
CA ILE A 248 4.11 16.21 16.25
C ILE A 248 4.10 17.72 16.48
N GLY A 249 3.25 18.23 17.37
CA GLY A 249 3.19 19.66 17.68
C GLY A 249 4.45 20.23 18.33
N LEU A 250 5.19 19.45 19.13
CA LEU A 250 6.48 19.85 19.70
C LEU A 250 7.57 19.92 18.64
N PHE A 251 7.66 18.89 17.78
CA PHE A 251 8.63 18.88 16.69
C PHE A 251 8.31 19.93 15.62
N ASP A 252 7.03 20.22 15.35
CA ASP A 252 6.61 21.32 14.47
C ASP A 252 7.17 22.66 14.96
N GLN A 253 7.05 22.93 16.26
CA GLN A 253 7.60 24.15 16.85
C GLN A 253 9.13 24.16 16.78
N ALA A 254 9.79 23.03 17.05
CA ALA A 254 11.24 22.93 17.00
C ALA A 254 11.78 23.15 15.57
N ILE A 255 11.18 22.51 14.58
CA ILE A 255 11.50 22.66 13.15
C ILE A 255 11.21 24.09 12.70
N ALA A 256 10.09 24.69 13.11
CA ALA A 256 9.75 26.08 12.79
C ALA A 256 10.77 27.07 13.37
N VAL A 257 11.24 26.87 14.61
CA VAL A 257 12.31 27.69 15.19
C VAL A 257 13.63 27.49 14.43
N TRP A 258 14.02 26.25 14.19
CA TRP A 258 15.31 25.96 13.57
C TRP A 258 15.37 26.38 12.10
N SER A 259 14.27 26.25 11.37
CA SER A 259 14.17 26.63 9.97
C SER A 259 14.34 28.14 9.72
N GLN A 260 14.20 28.99 10.75
CA GLN A 260 14.50 30.43 10.67
C GLN A 260 16.00 30.72 10.48
N ALA A 261 16.86 29.74 10.75
CA ALA A 261 18.29 29.85 10.47
C ALA A 261 18.63 29.67 8.99
N GLN A 262 17.69 29.19 8.16
CA GLN A 262 17.94 28.82 6.77
C GLN A 262 17.01 29.58 5.82
N SER A 263 17.58 30.14 4.76
CA SER A 263 16.82 30.61 3.62
C SER A 263 16.58 29.49 2.62
N ARG A 264 15.48 29.63 1.86
CA ARG A 264 15.14 28.70 0.78
C ARG A 264 14.87 29.48 -0.49
N VAL A 265 15.21 28.89 -1.61
CA VAL A 265 14.88 29.43 -2.93
C VAL A 265 14.09 28.38 -3.69
N VAL A 266 12.90 28.74 -4.15
CA VAL A 266 12.05 27.90 -4.97
C VAL A 266 11.99 28.49 -6.36
N GLU A 267 12.59 27.81 -7.32
CA GLU A 267 12.47 28.14 -8.74
C GLU A 267 11.47 27.18 -9.38
N PHE A 268 10.53 27.68 -10.16
CA PHE A 268 9.50 26.84 -10.76
C PHE A 268 9.08 27.31 -12.14
N ALA A 269 8.71 26.36 -12.98
CA ALA A 269 8.19 26.60 -14.31
C ALA A 269 7.05 25.63 -14.64
N THR A 270 6.13 26.08 -15.49
CA THR A 270 5.01 25.28 -15.99
C THR A 270 4.98 25.27 -17.50
N LEU A 271 4.48 24.18 -18.09
CA LEU A 271 4.24 24.06 -19.52
C LEU A 271 3.09 23.08 -19.75
N THR A 272 2.22 23.41 -20.70
CA THR A 272 1.18 22.52 -21.19
C THR A 272 1.22 22.48 -22.71
N ASP A 273 0.94 21.31 -23.27
CA ASP A 273 0.84 21.04 -24.70
C ASP A 273 -0.37 20.16 -25.00
N GLN A 274 -0.98 20.37 -26.16
CA GLN A 274 -2.15 19.61 -26.60
C GLN A 274 -1.82 18.13 -26.86
N GLY A 275 -0.56 17.80 -27.11
CA GLY A 275 -0.16 16.49 -27.59
C GLY A 275 -0.51 16.28 -29.07
N PRO A 276 0.04 15.22 -29.69
CA PRO A 276 -0.08 15.00 -31.12
C PRO A 276 -1.44 14.41 -31.56
N THR A 277 -2.20 13.81 -30.63
CA THR A 277 -3.42 13.05 -30.96
C THR A 277 -4.72 13.73 -30.55
N ARG A 278 -4.71 14.58 -29.52
CA ARG A 278 -5.91 15.28 -29.05
C ARG A 278 -6.24 16.46 -29.99
N GLN A 279 -7.52 16.81 -30.07
CA GLN A 279 -8.00 17.94 -30.91
C GLN A 279 -7.94 19.29 -30.19
N ARG A 280 -7.86 19.26 -28.85
CA ARG A 280 -7.85 20.41 -27.96
C ARG A 280 -7.03 20.07 -26.73
N ASN A 281 -6.53 21.11 -26.08
CA ASN A 281 -5.92 21.01 -24.75
C ASN A 281 -6.98 21.26 -23.67
N GLU A 282 -7.32 20.23 -22.92
CA GLU A 282 -8.25 20.28 -21.78
C GLU A 282 -7.54 20.47 -20.44
N ASP A 283 -6.23 20.33 -20.43
CA ASP A 283 -5.40 20.63 -19.27
C ASP A 283 -5.24 22.14 -19.05
N ALA A 284 -4.89 22.50 -17.82
CA ALA A 284 -4.45 23.84 -17.45
C ALA A 284 -3.39 23.79 -16.34
N CYS A 285 -2.57 24.83 -16.27
CA CYS A 285 -1.58 25.00 -15.20
C CYS A 285 -1.51 26.42 -14.66
N TYR A 286 -1.06 26.55 -13.42
CA TYR A 286 -0.66 27.81 -12.79
C TYR A 286 0.77 27.70 -12.26
N PRO A 287 1.65 28.68 -12.48
CA PRO A 287 1.47 29.85 -13.36
C PRO A 287 1.13 29.47 -14.81
N ALA A 288 0.75 30.47 -15.61
CA ALA A 288 0.41 30.24 -17.02
C ALA A 288 1.56 29.56 -17.77
N SER A 289 1.22 28.73 -18.76
CA SER A 289 2.17 27.95 -19.57
C SER A 289 3.35 28.79 -20.07
N GLY A 290 4.56 28.26 -19.92
CA GLY A 290 5.81 28.90 -20.33
C GLY A 290 6.35 29.94 -19.35
N MET A 291 5.67 30.18 -18.23
CA MET A 291 6.16 31.09 -17.19
C MET A 291 7.21 30.41 -16.31
N THR A 292 8.14 31.22 -15.81
CA THR A 292 9.14 30.81 -14.83
C THR A 292 9.23 31.87 -13.74
N GLN A 293 9.28 31.41 -12.49
CA GLN A 293 9.37 32.28 -11.32
C GLN A 293 10.41 31.73 -10.35
N SER A 294 11.04 32.62 -9.59
CA SER A 294 11.95 32.27 -8.52
C SER A 294 11.58 33.07 -7.29
N VAL A 295 11.29 32.38 -6.20
CA VAL A 295 10.85 32.96 -4.94
C VAL A 295 11.87 32.63 -3.86
N ARG A 296 12.39 33.66 -3.19
CA ARG A 296 13.22 33.49 -2.00
C ARG A 296 12.32 33.54 -0.76
N LEU A 297 12.27 32.43 -0.04
CA LEU A 297 11.57 32.29 1.22
C LEU A 297 12.57 32.67 2.32
N ALA A 298 12.46 33.91 2.81
CA ALA A 298 13.29 34.42 3.90
C ALA A 298 12.48 34.47 5.20
N PRO A 299 13.05 34.05 6.34
CA PRO A 299 12.37 34.07 7.64
C PRO A 299 12.23 35.47 8.26
N ALA A 300 12.39 36.54 7.48
CA ALA A 300 12.44 37.90 8.03
C ALA A 300 11.05 38.40 8.45
N PRO A 301 10.90 38.99 9.66
CA PRO A 301 9.61 39.46 10.20
C PRO A 301 8.94 40.59 9.40
N ASN A 302 9.65 41.16 8.41
CA ASN A 302 9.16 42.22 7.52
C ASN A 302 9.16 41.81 6.04
N ALA A 303 9.45 40.54 5.71
CA ALA A 303 9.31 40.06 4.34
C ALA A 303 7.82 39.85 4.04
N VAL A 304 7.34 40.36 2.90
CA VAL A 304 6.04 39.95 2.35
C VAL A 304 6.07 38.42 2.27
N ASN A 305 5.08 37.75 2.87
CA ASN A 305 4.92 36.29 2.84
C ASN A 305 5.02 35.81 1.40
N SER A 306 6.23 35.43 1.01
CA SER A 306 6.52 35.01 -0.35
C SER A 306 6.16 33.54 -0.38
N THR A 307 5.33 33.15 -1.34
CA THR A 307 4.88 31.77 -1.49
C THR A 307 5.09 31.34 -2.93
N ALA A 308 5.31 30.05 -3.13
CA ALA A 308 5.35 29.46 -4.47
C ALA A 308 4.12 28.57 -4.62
N LEU A 309 3.28 28.86 -5.60
CA LEU A 309 2.10 28.05 -5.91
C LEU A 309 2.22 27.53 -7.33
N VAL A 310 2.19 26.21 -7.47
CA VAL A 310 2.08 25.51 -8.75
C VAL A 310 0.83 24.64 -8.73
N VAL A 311 0.04 24.70 -9.79
CA VAL A 311 -1.19 23.92 -9.96
C VAL A 311 -1.18 23.27 -11.34
N VAL A 312 -1.57 22.01 -11.42
CA VAL A 312 -1.85 21.28 -12.66
C VAL A 312 -3.24 20.69 -12.52
N CYS A 313 -4.04 20.85 -13.57
CA CYS A 313 -5.41 20.36 -13.67
C CYS A 313 -5.56 19.67 -15.03
N ASP A 314 -6.01 18.42 -15.02
CA ASP A 314 -6.36 17.65 -16.21
C ASP A 314 -7.88 17.64 -16.38
N GLY A 315 -8.35 18.23 -17.48
CA GLY A 315 -9.76 18.41 -17.74
C GLY A 315 -10.40 17.13 -18.28
N ILE A 316 -11.41 16.61 -17.57
CA ILE A 316 -12.19 15.44 -18.00
C ILE A 316 -13.55 15.86 -18.56
N GLY A 317 -13.84 15.52 -19.81
CA GLY A 317 -15.12 15.80 -20.44
C GLY A 317 -15.31 15.16 -21.81
N GLY A 318 -16.54 14.72 -22.11
CA GLY A 318 -16.87 14.10 -23.40
C GLY A 318 -17.15 15.07 -24.56
N HIS A 319 -16.94 16.40 -24.38
CA HIS A 319 -17.13 17.56 -25.28
C HIS A 319 -16.34 18.78 -24.71
N GLU A 320 -16.62 20.04 -25.11
CA GLU A 320 -15.95 21.31 -24.69
C GLU A 320 -15.90 21.66 -23.17
N GLY A 321 -16.04 20.67 -22.28
CA GLY A 321 -16.15 20.88 -20.84
C GLY A 321 -14.81 20.86 -20.09
N GLY A 322 -13.87 19.99 -20.47
CA GLY A 322 -12.64 19.74 -19.69
C GLY A 322 -11.80 21.01 -19.50
N ASN A 323 -11.50 21.71 -20.60
CA ASN A 323 -10.76 22.98 -20.56
C ASN A 323 -11.47 24.07 -19.73
N ILE A 324 -12.81 24.06 -19.69
CA ILE A 324 -13.58 24.99 -18.86
C ILE A 324 -13.42 24.63 -17.37
N ALA A 325 -13.51 23.33 -17.03
CA ALA A 325 -13.38 22.84 -15.67
C ALA A 325 -11.98 23.10 -15.09
N SER A 326 -10.93 22.75 -15.84
CA SER A 326 -9.53 22.91 -15.40
C SER A 326 -9.17 24.37 -15.13
N ASN A 327 -9.53 25.28 -16.04
CA ASN A 327 -9.34 26.72 -15.86
C ASN A 327 -10.19 27.30 -14.70
N LEU A 328 -11.43 26.83 -14.53
CA LEU A 328 -12.29 27.27 -13.44
C LEU A 328 -11.76 26.81 -12.07
N ALA A 329 -11.22 25.60 -11.98
CA ALA A 329 -10.55 25.11 -10.77
C ALA A 329 -9.38 26.01 -10.38
N ILE A 330 -8.48 26.31 -11.32
CA ILE A 330 -7.33 27.19 -11.08
C ILE A 330 -7.78 28.59 -10.63
N ALA A 331 -8.76 29.19 -11.31
CA ALA A 331 -9.27 30.50 -10.95
C ALA A 331 -9.83 30.53 -9.52
N THR A 332 -10.61 29.51 -9.13
CA THR A 332 -11.14 29.39 -7.78
C THR A 332 -10.03 29.18 -6.74
N VAL A 333 -9.03 28.34 -7.03
CA VAL A 333 -7.87 28.12 -6.16
C VAL A 333 -7.13 29.43 -5.90
N GLN A 334 -6.82 30.19 -6.96
CA GLN A 334 -6.14 31.48 -6.82
C GLN A 334 -6.94 32.48 -5.97
N GLN A 335 -8.26 32.58 -6.23
CA GLN A 335 -9.14 33.49 -5.48
C GLN A 335 -9.22 33.12 -4.00
N ARG A 336 -9.29 31.82 -3.67
CA ARG A 336 -9.39 31.34 -2.29
C ARG A 336 -8.09 31.50 -1.53
N LEU A 337 -6.95 31.23 -2.16
CA LEU A 337 -5.64 31.29 -1.50
C LEU A 337 -5.12 32.71 -1.27
N GLN A 338 -5.46 33.66 -2.14
CA GLN A 338 -4.99 35.05 -2.02
C GLN A 338 -5.06 35.66 -0.60
N PRO A 339 -6.19 35.60 0.14
CA PRO A 339 -6.25 36.10 1.52
C PRO A 339 -5.37 35.31 2.51
N ILE A 340 -5.25 33.99 2.33
CA ILE A 340 -4.58 33.08 3.27
C ILE A 340 -3.06 33.23 3.20
N LEU A 341 -2.52 33.47 2.00
CA LEU A 341 -1.08 33.68 1.81
C LEU A 341 -0.55 34.92 2.56
N SER A 342 -1.45 35.81 2.99
CA SER A 342 -1.10 37.03 3.74
C SER A 342 -1.05 36.82 5.26
N ASP A 343 -1.67 35.76 5.79
CA ASP A 343 -1.81 35.52 7.23
C ASP A 343 -0.92 34.38 7.71
N ALA A 344 -0.30 34.54 8.89
CA ALA A 344 0.45 33.47 9.55
C ALA A 344 -0.53 32.43 10.13
N SER A 345 -0.80 31.38 9.35
CA SER A 345 -1.63 30.24 9.76
C SER A 345 -0.79 29.13 10.38
N SER A 346 -1.34 28.38 11.34
CA SER A 346 -0.70 27.13 11.79
C SER A 346 -0.73 26.07 10.67
N PRO A 347 0.19 25.08 10.68
CA PRO A 347 0.22 24.03 9.67
C PRO A 347 -1.11 23.28 9.49
N ASP A 348 -1.80 22.99 10.60
CA ASP A 348 -3.11 22.31 10.57
C ASP A 348 -4.22 23.20 9.98
N ALA A 349 -4.20 24.50 10.30
CA ALA A 349 -5.16 25.45 9.75
C ALA A 349 -5.00 25.59 8.24
N LEU A 350 -3.75 25.69 7.76
CA LEU A 350 -3.44 25.75 6.33
C LEU A 350 -3.84 24.46 5.61
N THR A 351 -3.56 23.30 6.20
CA THR A 351 -3.98 21.99 5.67
C THR A 351 -5.50 21.92 5.50
N LEU A 352 -6.26 22.36 6.51
CA LEU A 352 -7.72 22.39 6.44
C LEU A 352 -8.22 23.35 5.36
N GLU A 353 -7.57 24.50 5.20
CA GLU A 353 -7.98 25.50 4.24
C GLU A 353 -7.65 25.12 2.79
N LEU A 354 -6.56 24.39 2.55
CA LEU A 354 -6.26 23.78 1.26
C LEU A 354 -7.34 22.76 0.85
N LYS A 355 -7.81 21.93 1.80
CA LYS A 355 -8.95 21.01 1.56
C LYS A 355 -10.22 21.78 1.19
N ARG A 356 -10.54 22.84 1.95
CA ARG A 356 -11.69 23.71 1.66
C ARG A 356 -11.59 24.40 0.31
N THR A 357 -10.37 24.77 -0.10
CA THR A 357 -10.10 25.37 -1.41
C THR A 357 -10.42 24.39 -2.54
N ALA A 358 -9.99 23.13 -2.43
CA ALA A 358 -10.34 22.08 -3.40
C ALA A 358 -11.85 21.81 -3.44
N ILE A 359 -12.53 21.76 -2.28
CA ILE A 359 -13.99 21.62 -2.18
C ILE A 359 -14.69 22.81 -2.85
N ALA A 360 -14.23 24.04 -2.61
CA ALA A 360 -14.81 25.22 -3.26
C ALA A 360 -14.63 25.20 -4.78
N ALA A 361 -13.48 24.72 -5.29
CA ALA A 361 -13.27 24.53 -6.72
C ALA A 361 -14.27 23.50 -7.29
N ASN A 362 -14.49 22.38 -6.60
CA ASN A 362 -15.52 21.41 -6.95
C ASN A 362 -16.92 22.05 -7.01
N ASP A 363 -17.32 22.75 -5.95
CA ASP A 363 -18.66 23.35 -5.86
C ASP A 363 -18.89 24.38 -6.97
N THR A 364 -17.85 25.14 -7.34
CA THR A 364 -17.92 26.10 -8.44
C THR A 364 -18.17 25.41 -9.79
N ILE A 365 -17.48 24.29 -10.06
CA ILE A 365 -17.67 23.51 -11.29
C ILE A 365 -19.04 22.81 -11.28
N VAL A 366 -19.45 22.23 -10.15
CA VAL A 366 -20.79 21.62 -9.97
C VAL A 366 -21.88 22.65 -10.24
N GLN A 367 -21.81 23.84 -9.62
CA GLN A 367 -22.79 24.90 -9.81
C GLN A 367 -22.90 25.29 -11.29
N ARG A 368 -21.77 25.37 -11.99
CA ARG A 368 -21.76 25.67 -13.43
C ARG A 368 -22.36 24.54 -14.26
N ASN A 369 -22.02 23.28 -13.95
CA ASN A 369 -22.65 22.11 -14.57
C ASN A 369 -24.18 22.14 -14.41
N ASP A 370 -24.68 22.44 -13.21
CA ASP A 370 -26.10 22.43 -12.90
C ASP A 370 -26.83 23.61 -13.56
N THR A 371 -26.22 24.80 -13.56
CA THR A 371 -26.74 25.99 -14.23
C THR A 371 -26.87 25.77 -15.74
N GLU A 372 -25.88 25.12 -16.35
CA GLU A 372 -25.87 24.78 -17.77
C GLU A 372 -26.59 23.46 -18.09
N ARG A 373 -27.21 22.82 -17.08
CA ARG A 373 -27.95 21.56 -17.18
C ARG A 373 -27.16 20.40 -17.81
N ARG A 374 -25.84 20.37 -17.57
CA ARG A 374 -24.96 19.28 -18.01
C ARG A 374 -25.25 18.02 -17.17
N GLN A 375 -25.52 16.90 -17.84
CA GLN A 375 -25.83 15.61 -17.22
C GLN A 375 -24.91 14.50 -17.74
N GLU A 376 -24.68 13.48 -16.89
CA GLU A 376 -23.89 12.30 -17.22
C GLU A 376 -22.56 12.67 -17.93
N ARG A 377 -22.33 12.17 -19.14
CA ARG A 377 -21.12 12.40 -19.94
C ARG A 377 -20.93 13.85 -20.41
N GLN A 378 -21.95 14.70 -20.26
CA GLN A 378 -21.85 16.13 -20.57
C GLN A 378 -21.32 16.93 -19.39
N ARG A 379 -21.33 16.38 -18.16
CA ARG A 379 -20.73 17.07 -17.01
C ARG A 379 -19.24 17.23 -17.26
N MET A 380 -18.78 18.45 -17.05
CA MET A 380 -17.34 18.73 -17.06
C MET A 380 -16.76 18.49 -15.67
N GLY A 381 -15.51 18.06 -15.63
CA GLY A 381 -14.75 17.99 -14.41
C GLY A 381 -13.27 18.10 -14.70
N THR A 382 -12.48 18.01 -13.64
CA THR A 382 -11.02 18.10 -13.75
C THR A 382 -10.39 17.39 -12.56
N THR A 383 -9.18 16.88 -12.74
CA THR A 383 -8.28 16.58 -11.62
C THR A 383 -7.77 17.89 -11.01
N LEU A 384 -7.08 17.78 -9.88
CA LEU A 384 -6.31 18.86 -9.27
C LEU A 384 -5.07 18.25 -8.62
N VAL A 385 -3.89 18.73 -8.97
CA VAL A 385 -2.68 18.56 -8.18
C VAL A 385 -2.01 19.92 -7.98
N MET A 386 -1.72 20.27 -6.73
CA MET A 386 -1.29 21.60 -6.32
C MET A 386 -0.17 21.51 -5.30
N ALA A 387 0.92 22.24 -5.51
CA ALA A 387 2.00 22.42 -4.56
C ALA A 387 2.05 23.88 -4.10
N LEU A 388 1.88 24.09 -2.79
CA LEU A 388 2.06 25.38 -2.13
C LEU A 388 3.28 25.31 -1.22
N VAL A 389 4.30 26.10 -1.52
CA VAL A 389 5.45 26.29 -0.63
C VAL A 389 5.26 27.55 0.20
N GLN A 390 5.27 27.36 1.51
CA GLN A 390 5.21 28.43 2.50
C GLN A 390 6.25 28.18 3.59
N ASN A 391 7.09 29.18 3.89
CA ASN A 391 8.17 29.08 4.86
C ASN A 391 9.16 27.94 4.54
N HIS A 392 9.16 26.90 5.37
CA HIS A 392 10.03 25.72 5.28
C HIS A 392 9.27 24.46 4.87
N GLU A 393 8.02 24.60 4.46
CA GLU A 393 7.12 23.49 4.20
C GLU A 393 6.54 23.57 2.79
N LEU A 394 6.33 22.41 2.19
CA LEU A 394 5.55 22.23 0.98
C LEU A 394 4.28 21.46 1.32
N TYR A 395 3.15 22.00 0.88
CA TYR A 395 1.84 21.38 1.00
C TYR A 395 1.39 20.93 -0.38
N LEU A 396 1.13 19.63 -0.51
CA LEU A 396 0.66 19.02 -1.74
C LEU A 396 -0.81 18.66 -1.58
N THR A 397 -1.69 19.26 -2.38
CA THR A 397 -3.12 18.94 -2.43
C THR A 397 -3.42 18.19 -3.71
N HIS A 398 -4.12 17.06 -3.64
CA HIS A 398 -4.51 16.32 -4.83
C HIS A 398 -5.94 15.74 -4.79
N VAL A 399 -6.52 15.63 -5.98
CA VAL A 399 -7.77 14.95 -6.34
C VAL A 399 -7.62 14.40 -7.75
N GLY A 400 -7.86 13.11 -7.95
CA GLY A 400 -7.77 12.45 -9.26
C GLY A 400 -6.48 11.65 -9.44
N ASP A 401 -6.09 11.45 -10.69
CA ASP A 401 -4.95 10.65 -11.14
C ASP A 401 -3.79 11.48 -11.70
N SER A 402 -3.92 12.81 -11.75
CA SER A 402 -2.74 13.67 -11.93
C SER A 402 -1.78 13.51 -10.75
N ARG A 403 -0.49 13.37 -11.06
CA ARG A 403 0.51 12.93 -10.09
C ARG A 403 1.42 14.05 -9.65
N ALA A 404 2.01 13.86 -8.47
CA ALA A 404 3.24 14.55 -8.11
C ALA A 404 4.34 13.57 -7.71
N TYR A 405 5.57 13.94 -8.01
CA TYR A 405 6.79 13.21 -7.72
C TYR A 405 7.74 14.08 -6.91
N ARG A 406 8.42 13.47 -5.93
CA ARG A 406 9.55 14.05 -5.23
C ARG A 406 10.83 13.41 -5.74
N ILE A 407 11.75 14.22 -6.24
CA ILE A 407 13.02 13.78 -6.81
C ILE A 407 14.19 14.36 -6.02
N THR A 408 15.10 13.49 -5.60
CA THR A 408 16.39 13.85 -5.01
C THR A 408 17.52 13.30 -5.87
N ARG A 409 18.76 13.47 -5.42
CA ARG A 409 19.92 12.86 -6.09
C ARG A 409 19.92 11.33 -6.02
N THR A 410 19.15 10.75 -5.11
CA THR A 410 19.20 9.30 -4.82
C THR A 410 17.90 8.56 -5.14
N GLY A 411 16.81 9.27 -5.46
CA GLY A 411 15.54 8.62 -5.74
C GLY A 411 14.49 9.54 -6.37
N CYS A 412 13.46 8.89 -6.91
CA CYS A 412 12.27 9.50 -7.50
C CYS A 412 11.05 8.74 -6.96
N HIS A 413 10.19 9.43 -6.22
CA HIS A 413 9.04 8.82 -5.56
C HIS A 413 7.77 9.54 -5.96
N GLN A 414 6.78 8.80 -6.46
CA GLN A 414 5.42 9.31 -6.54
C GLN A 414 4.92 9.59 -5.12
N VAL A 415 4.48 10.81 -4.87
CA VAL A 415 3.99 11.24 -3.55
C VAL A 415 2.45 11.24 -3.47
N THR A 416 1.76 11.45 -4.59
CA THR A 416 0.30 11.34 -4.69
C THR A 416 -0.16 9.90 -4.82
N LEU A 417 -1.25 9.52 -4.17
CA LEU A 417 -1.92 8.26 -4.43
C LEU A 417 -3.14 8.48 -5.33
N ASP A 418 -3.08 7.95 -6.55
CA ASP A 418 -4.12 8.12 -7.57
C ASP A 418 -5.51 7.76 -7.01
N ASP A 419 -6.48 8.61 -7.31
CA ASP A 419 -7.87 8.37 -6.99
C ASP A 419 -8.54 7.53 -8.08
N ASP A 420 -8.04 6.31 -8.28
CA ASP A 420 -8.53 5.34 -9.25
C ASP A 420 -9.15 4.09 -8.58
N LEU A 421 -9.75 3.21 -9.39
CA LEU A 421 -10.33 1.97 -8.89
C LEU A 421 -9.27 1.05 -8.30
N ALA A 422 -8.09 0.94 -8.90
CA ALA A 422 -7.03 0.06 -8.42
C ALA A 422 -6.60 0.42 -6.99
N SER A 423 -6.28 1.69 -6.76
CA SER A 423 -5.85 2.22 -5.48
C SER A 423 -6.94 2.10 -4.41
N ARG A 424 -8.21 2.27 -4.79
CA ARG A 424 -9.34 2.04 -3.89
C ARG A 424 -9.42 0.58 -3.46
N GLU A 425 -9.36 -0.37 -4.39
CA GLU A 425 -9.46 -1.80 -4.05
C GLU A 425 -8.31 -2.25 -3.12
N VAL A 426 -7.10 -1.73 -3.36
CA VAL A 426 -5.94 -1.97 -2.47
C VAL A 426 -6.19 -1.39 -1.09
N ARG A 427 -6.59 -0.12 -0.99
CA ARG A 427 -6.82 0.56 0.31
C ARG A 427 -7.90 -0.11 1.15
N MET A 428 -8.91 -0.70 0.49
CA MET A 428 -9.97 -1.48 1.12
C MET A 428 -9.53 -2.90 1.54
N GLY A 429 -8.31 -3.31 1.20
CA GLY A 429 -7.76 -4.64 1.48
C GLY A 429 -8.35 -5.74 0.59
N TYR A 430 -8.90 -5.40 -0.57
CA TYR A 430 -9.51 -6.38 -1.48
C TYR A 430 -8.51 -7.12 -2.37
N GLY A 431 -7.28 -6.62 -2.49
CA GLY A 431 -6.22 -7.26 -3.28
C GLY A 431 -4.90 -6.51 -3.21
N LEU A 432 -3.86 -7.08 -3.82
CA LEU A 432 -2.58 -6.40 -4.04
C LEU A 432 -2.71 -5.38 -5.18
N TYR A 433 -1.86 -4.36 -5.20
CA TYR A 433 -1.86 -3.35 -6.27
C TYR A 433 -1.62 -3.99 -7.64
N ARG A 434 -0.64 -4.89 -7.74
CA ARG A 434 -0.34 -5.64 -8.96
C ARG A 434 -1.50 -6.51 -9.45
N ASP A 435 -2.38 -6.97 -8.55
CA ASP A 435 -3.60 -7.70 -8.93
C ASP A 435 -4.72 -6.77 -9.38
N ALA A 436 -4.86 -5.61 -8.72
CA ALA A 436 -5.84 -4.60 -9.09
C ALA A 436 -5.60 -4.05 -10.50
N LEU A 437 -4.34 -3.90 -10.91
CA LEU A 437 -3.94 -3.49 -12.27
C LEU A 437 -4.41 -4.44 -13.38
N ARG A 438 -4.74 -5.70 -13.07
CA ARG A 438 -5.27 -6.68 -14.06
C ARG A 438 -6.68 -6.33 -14.53
N GLN A 439 -7.41 -5.51 -13.77
CA GLN A 439 -8.78 -5.17 -14.11
C GLN A 439 -8.80 -4.13 -15.24
N PRO A 440 -9.60 -4.31 -16.31
CA PRO A 440 -9.68 -3.34 -17.40
C PRO A 440 -10.09 -1.92 -16.98
N SER A 441 -10.73 -1.79 -15.82
CA SER A 441 -11.17 -0.51 -15.25
C SER A 441 -10.26 0.00 -14.14
N SER A 442 -9.07 -0.57 -13.94
CA SER A 442 -8.14 -0.22 -12.86
C SER A 442 -7.91 1.28 -12.75
N GLY A 443 -7.58 1.95 -13.87
CA GLY A 443 -7.36 3.40 -13.95
C GLY A 443 -8.64 4.25 -14.02
N SER A 444 -9.83 3.72 -13.78
CA SER A 444 -11.04 4.55 -13.77
C SER A 444 -11.06 5.44 -12.52
N LEU A 445 -11.15 6.76 -12.71
CA LEU A 445 -11.27 7.73 -11.63
C LEU A 445 -12.45 7.43 -10.69
N VAL A 446 -12.18 7.43 -9.38
CA VAL A 446 -13.19 7.33 -8.32
C VAL A 446 -13.61 8.69 -7.78
N GLN A 447 -12.76 9.72 -7.91
CA GLN A 447 -13.12 11.11 -7.63
C GLN A 447 -12.40 12.09 -8.57
N ALA A 448 -13.10 13.16 -8.91
CA ALA A 448 -12.61 14.31 -9.66
C ALA A 448 -13.47 15.53 -9.33
N LEU A 449 -12.93 16.73 -9.51
CA LEU A 449 -13.70 17.97 -9.27
C LEU A 449 -14.83 18.11 -10.29
N GLY A 450 -16.00 18.57 -9.86
CA GLY A 450 -17.15 18.85 -10.72
C GLY A 450 -18.10 17.67 -10.97
N MET A 451 -17.67 16.45 -10.64
CA MET A 451 -18.44 15.22 -10.91
C MET A 451 -19.60 15.01 -9.93
N ASN A 452 -19.41 15.28 -8.63
CA ASN A 452 -20.44 15.15 -7.61
C ASN A 452 -20.23 16.16 -6.45
N ALA A 453 -21.32 16.74 -5.94
CA ALA A 453 -21.28 17.72 -4.84
C ALA A 453 -21.02 17.08 -3.46
N SER A 454 -21.44 15.83 -3.26
CA SER A 454 -21.67 15.32 -1.90
C SER A 454 -20.56 14.42 -1.34
N MET A 455 -19.48 14.17 -2.08
CA MET A 455 -18.50 13.13 -1.69
C MET A 455 -17.11 13.34 -2.32
N LEU A 456 -16.51 14.52 -2.09
CA LEU A 456 -15.11 14.76 -2.44
C LEU A 456 -14.23 14.65 -1.19
N HIS A 457 -13.12 13.92 -1.30
CA HIS A 457 -12.15 13.77 -0.21
C HIS A 457 -10.75 14.17 -0.68
N PRO A 458 -10.44 15.49 -0.76
CA PRO A 458 -9.11 15.95 -1.15
C PRO A 458 -8.06 15.49 -0.15
N THR A 459 -6.94 15.00 -0.68
CA THR A 459 -5.78 14.65 0.14
C THR A 459 -4.85 15.84 0.21
N VAL A 460 -4.31 16.11 1.40
CA VAL A 460 -3.25 17.11 1.59
C VAL A 460 -2.11 16.44 2.34
N GLN A 461 -0.93 16.43 1.73
CA GLN A 461 0.32 15.97 2.32
C GLN A 461 1.23 17.15 2.63
N ARG A 462 2.03 17.02 3.69
CA ARG A 462 2.96 18.05 4.16
C ARG A 462 4.39 17.53 4.14
N PHE A 463 5.30 18.31 3.59
CA PHE A 463 6.72 17.99 3.47
C PHE A 463 7.56 19.10 4.08
N ILE A 464 8.52 18.73 4.94
CA ILE A 464 9.55 19.67 5.42
C ILE A 464 10.64 19.77 4.35
N LEU A 465 10.99 21.00 3.98
CA LEU A 465 12.08 21.30 3.05
C LEU A 465 13.39 21.49 3.82
N ASP A 466 14.03 20.38 4.15
CA ASP A 466 15.31 20.29 4.86
C ASP A 466 16.49 19.86 3.98
N GLU A 467 16.22 19.41 2.76
CA GLU A 467 17.21 19.12 1.73
C GLU A 467 16.78 19.65 0.36
N GLU A 468 17.77 19.79 -0.54
CA GLU A 468 17.51 20.16 -1.92
C GLU A 468 16.79 19.04 -2.66
N CYS A 469 15.67 19.37 -3.31
CA CYS A 469 14.84 18.41 -4.03
C CYS A 469 14.04 19.09 -5.14
N LEU A 470 13.48 18.26 -6.02
CA LEU A 470 12.48 18.68 -6.99
C LEU A 470 11.11 18.13 -6.61
N PHE A 471 10.07 18.93 -6.87
CA PHE A 471 8.70 18.45 -6.95
C PHE A 471 8.20 18.63 -8.37
N LEU A 472 7.82 17.53 -9.01
CA LEU A 472 7.25 17.50 -10.35
C LEU A 472 5.76 17.19 -10.24
N LEU A 473 4.89 18.08 -10.72
CA LEU A 473 3.46 17.89 -10.86
C LEU A 473 3.16 17.64 -12.34
N CYS A 474 2.30 16.67 -12.65
CA CYS A 474 1.95 16.37 -14.03
C CYS A 474 0.57 15.75 -14.22
N SER A 475 0.00 15.92 -15.41
CA SER A 475 -1.14 15.14 -15.90
C SER A 475 -0.71 13.73 -16.34
N ASP A 476 -1.70 12.87 -16.61
CA ASP A 476 -1.49 11.48 -17.01
C ASP A 476 -0.71 11.36 -18.34
N GLY A 477 -0.85 12.33 -19.24
CA GLY A 477 -0.12 12.37 -20.51
C GLY A 477 1.41 12.38 -20.34
N LEU A 478 1.94 12.79 -19.19
CA LEU A 478 3.35 12.58 -18.83
C LEU A 478 3.58 11.29 -18.03
N SER A 479 2.79 11.01 -17.00
CA SER A 479 3.09 9.93 -16.05
C SER A 479 2.72 8.53 -16.52
N ASP A 480 1.82 8.40 -17.49
CA ASP A 480 1.43 7.10 -18.03
C ASP A 480 2.63 6.35 -18.62
N ASN A 481 2.53 5.02 -18.61
CA ASN A 481 3.57 4.09 -19.06
C ASN A 481 4.91 4.22 -18.30
N ASP A 482 4.87 4.67 -17.05
CA ASP A 482 6.03 4.79 -16.15
C ASP A 482 7.15 5.68 -16.72
N LEU A 483 6.78 6.70 -17.50
CA LEU A 483 7.75 7.54 -18.23
C LEU A 483 8.64 8.35 -17.27
N ILE A 484 8.13 8.76 -16.11
CA ILE A 484 8.94 9.48 -15.10
C ILE A 484 9.96 8.53 -14.48
N GLU A 485 9.54 7.33 -14.13
CA GLU A 485 10.35 6.27 -13.56
C GLU A 485 11.50 5.88 -14.51
N GLU A 486 11.26 5.91 -15.83
CA GLU A 486 12.29 5.67 -16.86
C GLU A 486 13.29 6.83 -17.00
N TYR A 487 12.81 8.08 -17.01
CA TYR A 487 13.59 9.24 -17.47
C TYR A 487 14.05 10.20 -16.36
N TRP A 488 13.63 10.05 -15.10
CA TRP A 488 13.98 11.00 -14.03
C TRP A 488 15.49 11.21 -13.86
N GLN A 489 16.30 10.14 -13.96
CA GLN A 489 17.75 10.24 -13.84
C GLN A 489 18.38 11.10 -14.94
N THR A 490 17.88 11.00 -16.16
CA THR A 490 18.45 11.72 -17.32
C THR A 490 17.88 13.13 -17.47
N MET A 491 16.68 13.39 -16.94
CA MET A 491 15.92 14.62 -17.20
C MET A 491 15.84 15.54 -15.98
N LEU A 492 15.89 14.99 -14.76
CA LEU A 492 15.64 15.72 -13.52
C LEU A 492 16.88 15.82 -12.62
N VAL A 493 17.72 14.77 -12.54
CA VAL A 493 18.99 14.85 -11.79
C VAL A 493 19.92 15.96 -12.30
N PRO A 494 20.06 16.21 -13.63
CA PRO A 494 20.83 17.35 -14.13
C PRO A 494 20.40 18.72 -13.58
N VAL A 495 19.13 18.88 -13.18
CA VAL A 495 18.65 20.10 -12.54
C VAL A 495 19.23 20.24 -11.12
N LEU A 496 19.27 19.14 -10.36
CA LEU A 496 19.89 19.09 -9.03
C LEU A 496 21.41 19.25 -9.10
N GLU A 497 22.04 18.87 -10.22
CA GLU A 497 23.48 19.07 -10.45
C GLU A 497 23.83 20.47 -10.96
N GLY A 498 22.82 21.28 -11.30
CA GLY A 498 23.00 22.61 -11.88
C GLY A 498 23.49 22.59 -13.33
N THR A 499 23.46 21.44 -14.01
CA THR A 499 23.85 21.29 -15.42
C THR A 499 22.66 21.53 -16.38
N LEU A 500 21.43 21.53 -15.85
CA LEU A 500 20.20 21.85 -16.57
C LEU A 500 19.34 22.83 -15.76
N ASN A 501 18.70 23.81 -16.41
CA ASN A 501 17.77 24.71 -15.72
C ASN A 501 16.32 24.21 -15.77
N VAL A 502 15.51 24.65 -14.80
CA VAL A 502 14.11 24.23 -14.62
C VAL A 502 13.28 24.41 -15.91
N PRO A 503 13.30 25.55 -16.62
CA PRO A 503 12.48 25.72 -17.82
C PRO A 503 12.88 24.78 -18.97
N THR A 504 14.16 24.43 -19.08
CA THR A 504 14.62 23.49 -20.11
C THR A 504 14.21 22.07 -19.77
N ALA A 505 14.31 21.66 -18.51
CA ALA A 505 13.83 20.35 -18.06
C ALA A 505 12.33 20.18 -18.34
N VAL A 506 11.51 21.19 -18.03
CA VAL A 506 10.07 21.18 -18.34
C VAL A 506 9.78 21.00 -19.84
N ARG A 507 10.50 21.73 -20.71
CA ARG A 507 10.35 21.55 -22.17
C ARG A 507 10.76 20.15 -22.64
N GLN A 508 11.83 19.61 -22.07
CA GLN A 508 12.30 18.27 -22.40
C GLN A 508 11.31 17.18 -21.94
N LEU A 509 10.68 17.35 -20.77
CA LEU A 509 9.63 16.45 -20.27
C LEU A 509 8.39 16.44 -21.18
N VAL A 510 7.91 17.61 -21.60
CA VAL A 510 6.79 17.70 -22.56
C VAL A 510 7.16 17.09 -23.91
N ALA A 511 8.39 17.31 -24.39
CA ALA A 511 8.84 16.75 -25.65
C ALA A 511 8.90 15.22 -25.61
N ILE A 512 9.44 14.62 -24.53
CA ILE A 512 9.50 13.17 -24.39
C ILE A 512 8.10 12.55 -24.22
N ALA A 513 7.20 13.20 -23.47
CA ALA A 513 5.80 12.76 -23.36
C ALA A 513 5.11 12.72 -24.72
N ASN A 514 5.25 13.77 -25.53
CA ASN A 514 4.69 13.82 -26.87
C ASN A 514 5.29 12.77 -27.81
N GLN A 515 6.56 12.40 -27.61
CA GLN A 515 7.24 11.40 -28.42
C GLN A 515 6.90 9.96 -28.02
N GLN A 516 6.82 9.66 -26.72
CA GLN A 516 6.73 8.30 -26.20
C GLN A 516 5.30 7.91 -25.79
N ASN A 517 4.54 8.82 -25.19
CA ASN A 517 3.14 8.61 -24.82
C ASN A 517 2.20 9.10 -25.93
N GLY A 518 2.22 10.40 -26.20
CA GLY A 518 1.51 11.07 -27.30
C GLY A 518 -0.01 10.84 -27.38
N HIS A 519 -0.62 10.14 -26.43
CA HIS A 519 -2.04 9.76 -26.45
C HIS A 519 -2.94 10.81 -25.79
N ASP A 520 -2.37 11.75 -25.03
CA ASP A 520 -3.12 12.77 -24.29
C ASP A 520 -2.52 14.17 -24.37
N ASN A 521 -3.25 15.12 -23.78
CA ASN A 521 -2.69 16.40 -23.36
C ASN A 521 -1.57 16.17 -22.34
N VAL A 522 -0.57 17.04 -22.34
CA VAL A 522 0.52 16.93 -21.37
C VAL A 522 0.74 18.24 -20.68
N THR A 523 0.74 18.19 -19.35
CA THR A 523 0.97 19.36 -18.50
C THR A 523 1.95 19.05 -17.40
N VAL A 524 2.87 19.99 -17.18
CA VAL A 524 4.01 19.85 -16.28
C VAL A 524 4.15 21.11 -15.45
N GLY A 525 4.35 20.94 -14.15
CA GLY A 525 4.83 21.96 -13.24
C GLY A 525 6.03 21.44 -12.46
N LEU A 526 7.19 22.05 -12.59
CA LEU A 526 8.41 21.63 -11.89
C LEU A 526 8.85 22.71 -10.90
N LEU A 527 9.07 22.31 -9.65
CA LEU A 527 9.62 23.15 -8.57
C LEU A 527 11.00 22.61 -8.18
N HIS A 528 12.01 23.46 -8.19
CA HIS A 528 13.34 23.20 -7.64
C HIS A 528 13.47 23.92 -6.30
N CYS A 529 13.38 23.15 -5.22
CA CYS A 529 13.47 23.61 -3.85
C CYS A 529 14.93 23.53 -3.39
N ARG A 530 15.58 24.68 -3.25
CA ARG A 530 16.96 24.79 -2.74
C ARG A 530 16.94 25.27 -1.29
N VAL A 531 17.69 24.59 -0.44
CA VAL A 531 17.89 24.95 0.97
C VAL A 531 19.31 25.49 1.13
N ASP A 532 19.45 26.73 1.57
CA ASP A 532 20.76 27.34 1.80
C ASP A 532 21.41 26.66 3.00
N SER A 533 22.42 25.82 2.73
CA SER A 533 23.07 24.96 3.73
C SER A 533 24.16 25.68 4.53
N THR A 534 24.31 27.00 4.37
CA THR A 534 25.28 27.77 5.16
C THR A 534 24.96 27.62 6.65
N PRO A 535 25.91 27.11 7.46
CA PRO A 535 25.67 26.94 8.88
C PRO A 535 25.40 28.32 9.52
N PRO A 536 24.47 28.40 10.49
CA PRO A 536 24.27 29.63 11.23
C PRO A 536 25.56 30.04 11.94
N SER A 537 25.73 31.34 12.20
CA SER A 537 26.82 31.80 13.06
C SER A 537 26.68 31.18 14.46
N SER A 538 27.79 31.01 15.17
CA SER A 538 27.78 30.41 16.52
C SER A 538 26.84 31.14 17.49
N GLU A 539 26.72 32.46 17.37
CA GLU A 539 25.81 33.28 18.16
C GLU A 539 24.34 33.03 17.82
N ALA A 540 24.01 32.86 16.53
CA ALA A 540 22.67 32.49 16.11
C ALA A 540 22.32 31.07 16.58
N GLU A 541 23.26 30.13 16.48
CA GLU A 541 23.09 28.75 16.92
C GLU A 541 22.78 28.65 18.43
N LEU A 542 23.52 29.38 19.27
CA LEU A 542 23.26 29.52 20.70
C LEU A 542 21.85 30.06 20.99
N ARG A 543 21.44 31.13 20.30
CA ARG A 543 20.10 31.73 20.44
C ARG A 543 18.97 30.77 20.08
N TRP A 544 19.16 29.96 19.04
CA TRP A 544 18.18 28.95 18.63
C TRP A 544 18.11 27.79 19.61
N SER A 545 19.27 27.33 20.09
CA SER A 545 19.35 26.31 21.14
C SER A 545 18.62 26.74 22.42
N GLU A 546 18.79 28.00 22.86
CA GLU A 546 18.05 28.55 24.00
C GLU A 546 16.54 28.61 23.76
N SER A 547 16.12 28.95 22.53
CA SER A 547 14.70 28.95 22.16
C SER A 547 14.10 27.54 22.22
N LEU A 548 14.82 26.52 21.72
CA LEU A 548 14.41 25.13 21.79
C LEU A 548 14.34 24.61 23.24
N ALA A 549 15.32 24.96 24.08
CA ALA A 549 15.33 24.57 25.49
C ALA A 549 14.11 25.15 26.25
N LYS A 550 13.69 26.38 25.91
CA LYS A 550 12.47 26.98 26.45
C LYS A 550 11.21 26.24 26.01
N LEU A 551 11.15 25.78 24.75
CA LEU A 551 10.02 24.99 24.25
C LEU A 551 9.83 23.69 25.04
N SER A 552 10.92 22.95 25.28
CA SER A 552 10.86 21.71 26.06
C SER A 552 10.55 21.93 27.54
N ALA A 553 10.76 23.12 28.09
CA ALA A 553 10.46 23.42 29.51
C ALA A 553 8.98 23.73 29.77
N ILE A 554 8.17 23.92 28.72
CA ILE A 554 6.73 24.16 28.85
C ILE A 554 6.05 22.82 29.14
N PRO A 555 5.35 22.66 30.29
CA PRO A 555 4.63 21.43 30.57
C PRO A 555 3.66 21.15 29.43
N VAL A 556 3.64 19.91 28.94
CA VAL A 556 2.72 19.45 27.88
C VAL A 556 1.28 19.38 28.44
N ARG A 557 0.72 20.53 28.84
CA ARG A 557 -0.66 20.66 29.30
C ARG A 557 -1.50 21.16 28.15
N SER A 558 -2.33 20.24 27.64
CA SER A 558 -3.43 20.46 26.70
C SER A 558 -3.11 21.48 25.62
N VAL A 559 -2.64 21.01 24.46
CA VAL A 559 -2.92 21.69 23.19
C VAL A 559 -4.43 21.64 23.00
N SER A 560 -5.15 22.47 23.75
CA SER A 560 -6.56 22.73 23.57
C SER A 560 -6.66 23.50 22.28
N ARG A 561 -7.27 22.88 21.27
CA ARG A 561 -7.65 23.54 20.02
C ARG A 561 -8.22 24.91 20.37
N ILE A 562 -7.75 25.97 19.73
CA ILE A 562 -8.62 27.12 19.48
C ILE A 562 -9.75 26.53 18.65
N SER A 563 -10.84 26.24 19.33
CA SER A 563 -12.07 25.79 18.71
C SER A 563 -12.50 26.90 17.77
N ALA A 564 -12.23 26.73 16.48
CA ALA A 564 -12.93 27.49 15.46
C ALA A 564 -14.42 27.32 15.77
N ASP A 565 -15.08 28.46 15.94
CA ASP A 565 -16.48 28.62 16.31
C ASP A 565 -17.35 27.56 15.62
N ARG A 566 -17.69 26.50 16.36
CA ARG A 566 -18.76 25.59 15.98
C ARG A 566 -20.04 26.35 16.23
N THR A 567 -20.44 27.19 15.28
CA THR A 567 -21.86 27.47 15.12
C THR A 567 -22.53 26.14 14.76
N PRO A 568 -23.48 25.66 15.58
CA PRO A 568 -24.12 24.39 15.34
C PRO A 568 -25.04 24.54 14.11
N VAL A 569 -24.62 23.95 12.99
CA VAL A 569 -25.60 23.50 12.01
C VAL A 569 -26.40 22.40 12.71
N THR A 570 -27.69 22.67 12.82
CA THR A 570 -28.69 21.92 13.55
C THR A 570 -28.70 20.43 13.18
N GLU A 571 -27.94 19.62 13.91
CA GLU A 571 -28.18 18.17 14.06
C GLU A 571 -29.32 17.99 15.07
N THR A 572 -30.56 17.97 14.58
CA THR A 572 -31.68 17.45 15.39
C THR A 572 -32.10 16.10 14.82
N HIS A 573 -31.97 15.06 15.65
CA HIS A 573 -32.50 13.70 15.48
C HIS A 573 -31.87 12.87 14.34
N LEU A 574 -31.26 11.69 14.52
CA LEU A 574 -31.52 10.64 15.51
C LEU A 574 -30.30 9.70 15.62
N ALA A 575 -29.62 9.68 16.77
CA ALA A 575 -28.86 8.52 17.22
C ALA A 575 -29.82 7.59 17.98
N THR A 576 -30.51 6.71 17.26
CA THR A 576 -31.14 5.49 17.79
C THR A 576 -31.53 4.57 16.63
N ALA A 577 -30.53 3.91 16.05
CA ALA A 577 -30.68 2.61 15.39
C ALA A 577 -29.29 1.98 15.27
N GLN A 578 -28.93 1.18 16.28
CA GLN A 578 -27.91 0.16 16.09
C GLN A 578 -28.46 -0.84 15.07
N SER A 579 -27.92 -0.81 13.86
CA SER A 579 -28.02 -1.89 12.88
C SER A 579 -26.67 -1.98 12.17
N PRO A 580 -26.09 -3.18 12.03
CA PRO A 580 -24.77 -3.33 11.43
C PRO A 580 -24.86 -3.01 9.94
N ILE A 581 -24.09 -2.03 9.48
CA ILE A 581 -23.85 -1.86 8.05
C ILE A 581 -22.92 -3.00 7.63
N ASN A 582 -23.51 -4.15 7.28
CA ASN A 582 -22.89 -5.10 6.39
C ASN A 582 -22.80 -4.44 5.01
N SER A 583 -21.68 -3.77 4.72
CA SER A 583 -21.29 -3.44 3.35
C SER A 583 -20.40 -4.53 2.79
N THR A 584 -20.90 -5.76 2.78
CA THR A 584 -20.43 -6.81 1.86
C THR A 584 -20.94 -6.53 0.45
N LEU A 585 -20.55 -5.39 -0.13
CA LEU A 585 -20.60 -5.21 -1.58
C LEU A 585 -19.21 -5.53 -2.10
N LYS A 586 -18.92 -6.83 -2.25
CA LYS A 586 -18.05 -7.25 -3.35
C LYS A 586 -18.64 -6.61 -4.60
N THR A 587 -17.85 -5.86 -5.35
CA THR A 587 -18.23 -5.37 -6.68
C THR A 587 -18.57 -6.60 -7.52
N GLN A 588 -19.85 -6.94 -7.60
CA GLN A 588 -20.34 -8.01 -8.45
C GLN A 588 -20.25 -7.50 -9.88
N LEU A 589 -19.14 -7.84 -10.55
CA LEU A 589 -19.05 -7.83 -11.99
C LEU A 589 -20.19 -8.67 -12.55
N LYS A 590 -21.10 -8.01 -13.25
CA LYS A 590 -22.17 -8.65 -14.01
C LYS A 590 -21.49 -9.60 -15.00
N LYS A 591 -21.61 -10.92 -14.78
CA LYS A 591 -21.34 -11.91 -15.84
C LYS A 591 -22.12 -11.47 -17.09
N PRO A 592 -21.55 -11.53 -18.31
CA PRO A 592 -22.28 -11.15 -19.50
C PRO A 592 -23.53 -12.02 -19.59
N ALA A 593 -24.69 -11.36 -19.57
CA ALA A 593 -25.96 -12.03 -19.74
C ALA A 593 -25.98 -12.67 -21.14
N ARG A 594 -26.38 -13.95 -21.19
CA ARG A 594 -26.78 -14.60 -22.44
C ARG A 594 -27.74 -13.67 -23.18
N LYS A 595 -27.38 -13.32 -24.42
CA LYS A 595 -28.24 -12.54 -25.32
C LYS A 595 -29.59 -13.25 -25.47
N SER A 596 -30.65 -12.67 -24.91
CA SER A 596 -32.02 -12.93 -25.35
C SER A 596 -32.42 -11.80 -26.30
N GLU A 597 -32.78 -12.21 -27.51
CA GLU A 597 -33.22 -11.39 -28.62
C GLU A 597 -34.42 -10.51 -28.24
N PHE A 598 -34.34 -9.20 -28.53
CA PHE A 598 -35.46 -8.44 -29.09
C PHE A 598 -34.90 -7.30 -29.94
N ALA A 599 -35.26 -7.36 -31.22
CA ALA A 599 -34.74 -6.56 -32.31
C ALA A 599 -35.32 -5.14 -32.37
N ARG A 600 -34.47 -4.16 -32.70
CA ARG A 600 -34.87 -3.01 -33.54
C ARG A 600 -33.73 -2.65 -34.49
N SER A 601 -34.11 -2.55 -35.75
CA SER A 601 -33.31 -2.62 -36.98
C SER A 601 -32.45 -1.38 -37.25
N ARG A 602 -31.17 -1.62 -37.60
CA ARG A 602 -30.38 -0.76 -38.49
C ARG A 602 -29.96 -1.60 -39.71
N PRO A 603 -29.96 -1.04 -40.94
CA PRO A 603 -29.79 -1.83 -42.15
C PRO A 603 -28.38 -2.41 -42.23
N SER A 604 -28.31 -3.70 -42.55
CA SER A 604 -27.08 -4.46 -42.67
C SER A 604 -26.39 -4.15 -44.01
N LEU A 605 -25.10 -3.84 -43.98
CA LEU A 605 -24.20 -3.74 -45.14
C LEU A 605 -23.77 -5.11 -45.70
N PHE A 606 -24.20 -6.20 -45.07
CA PHE A 606 -23.83 -7.57 -45.41
C PHE A 606 -24.26 -8.05 -46.82
N PRO A 607 -25.44 -7.71 -47.38
CA PRO A 607 -25.78 -8.14 -48.75
C PRO A 607 -24.90 -7.47 -49.82
N TRP A 608 -24.34 -6.29 -49.54
CA TRP A 608 -23.38 -5.62 -50.43
C TRP A 608 -22.00 -6.28 -50.40
N LEU A 609 -21.52 -6.65 -49.21
CA LEU A 609 -20.26 -7.38 -49.04
C LEU A 609 -20.33 -8.80 -49.63
N LEU A 610 -21.46 -9.49 -49.46
CA LEU A 610 -21.69 -10.80 -50.06
C LEU A 610 -21.79 -10.71 -51.60
N GLY A 611 -22.46 -9.67 -52.11
CA GLY A 611 -22.51 -9.38 -53.55
C GLY A 611 -21.12 -9.12 -54.14
N LEU A 612 -20.26 -8.36 -53.44
CA LEU A 612 -18.88 -8.10 -53.85
C LEU A 612 -18.02 -9.38 -53.87
N LEU A 613 -18.16 -10.23 -52.84
CA LEU A 613 -17.43 -11.51 -52.77
C LEU A 613 -17.86 -12.49 -53.87
N ILE A 614 -19.15 -12.53 -54.21
CA ILE A 614 -19.64 -13.36 -55.32
C ILE A 614 -19.11 -12.82 -56.67
N LEU A 615 -19.06 -11.49 -56.85
CA LEU A 615 -18.49 -10.87 -58.05
C LEU A 615 -16.99 -11.14 -58.20
N LEU A 616 -16.22 -11.04 -57.11
CA LEU A 616 -14.79 -11.35 -57.09
C LEU A 616 -14.52 -12.85 -57.32
N GLY A 617 -15.36 -13.73 -56.76
CA GLY A 617 -15.29 -15.17 -56.99
C GLY A 617 -15.62 -15.55 -58.45
N ALA A 618 -16.63 -14.92 -59.04
CA ALA A 618 -16.96 -15.11 -60.45
C ALA A 618 -15.88 -14.56 -61.40
N ALA A 619 -15.30 -13.40 -61.07
CA ALA A 619 -14.17 -12.83 -61.79
C ALA A 619 -12.90 -13.70 -61.69
N GLY A 620 -12.60 -14.24 -60.50
CA GLY A 620 -11.49 -15.18 -60.29
C GLY A 620 -11.67 -16.50 -61.05
N SER A 621 -12.89 -17.05 -61.04
CA SER A 621 -13.23 -18.29 -61.76
C SER A 621 -13.14 -18.12 -63.28
N THR A 622 -13.61 -16.99 -63.81
CA THR A 622 -13.46 -16.67 -65.24
C THR A 622 -12.01 -16.43 -65.64
N LEU A 623 -11.17 -15.85 -64.76
CA LEU A 623 -9.75 -15.66 -65.01
C LEU A 623 -8.97 -17.00 -65.06
N VAL A 624 -9.31 -17.94 -64.16
CA VAL A 624 -8.71 -19.29 -64.12
C VAL A 624 -9.16 -20.13 -65.33
N TRP A 625 -10.39 -19.92 -65.83
CA TRP A 625 -10.90 -20.59 -67.04
C TRP A 625 -10.31 -20.03 -68.34
N LEU A 626 -10.12 -18.72 -68.44
CA LEU A 626 -9.55 -18.05 -69.62
C LEU A 626 -8.01 -18.20 -69.71
N PHE A 627 -7.32 -18.42 -68.58
CA PHE A 627 -5.87 -18.53 -68.50
C PHE A 627 -5.43 -19.74 -67.65
N PRO A 628 -5.51 -20.98 -68.19
CA PRO A 628 -5.21 -22.22 -67.44
C PRO A 628 -3.77 -22.34 -66.92
N SER A 629 -2.85 -21.50 -67.38
CA SER A 629 -1.47 -21.42 -66.88
C SER A 629 -1.32 -20.76 -65.49
N ILE A 630 -2.36 -20.12 -64.96
CA ILE A 630 -2.34 -19.47 -63.63
C ILE A 630 -2.70 -20.47 -62.51
N GLY A 631 -3.61 -21.41 -62.78
CA GLY A 631 -4.10 -22.37 -61.77
C GLY A 631 -3.04 -23.36 -61.25
N SER A 632 -2.06 -23.71 -62.09
CA SER A 632 -0.98 -24.65 -61.74
C SER A 632 0.11 -24.06 -60.83
N ARG A 633 0.12 -22.73 -60.61
CA ARG A 633 1.05 -22.06 -59.68
C ARG A 633 0.48 -21.86 -58.28
N LEU A 634 -0.85 -21.90 -58.12
CA LEU A 634 -1.50 -21.58 -56.86
C LEU A 634 -1.79 -22.80 -55.97
N PHE A 635 -1.76 -24.03 -56.52
CA PHE A 635 -2.05 -25.25 -55.76
C PHE A 635 -1.16 -26.43 -56.20
N PRO A 636 0.07 -26.57 -55.67
CA PRO A 636 0.84 -27.81 -55.78
C PRO A 636 0.28 -28.89 -54.83
N ALA A 637 0.25 -30.15 -55.29
CA ALA A 637 -0.34 -31.28 -54.58
C ALA A 637 0.61 -31.91 -53.52
N ILE A 638 0.03 -32.07 -52.31
CA ILE A 638 0.19 -33.03 -51.19
C ILE A 638 1.39 -33.99 -51.19
N GLU A 639 2.04 -34.16 -50.02
CA GLU A 639 2.44 -35.51 -49.55
C GLU A 639 2.41 -35.64 -48.01
N SER A 640 1.91 -36.80 -47.56
CA SER A 640 1.67 -37.18 -46.17
C SER A 640 2.74 -38.15 -45.67
N THR A 641 3.15 -38.06 -44.39
CA THR A 641 3.71 -39.21 -43.67
C THR A 641 3.34 -39.18 -42.20
N ALA A 642 2.65 -40.24 -41.77
CA ALA A 642 2.41 -40.61 -40.39
C ALA A 642 3.55 -41.47 -39.85
N GLY A 643 3.84 -41.38 -38.55
CA GLY A 643 4.72 -42.29 -37.83
C GLY A 643 4.58 -42.09 -36.31
N SER A 644 4.21 -43.15 -35.62
CA SER A 644 4.17 -43.31 -34.16
C SER A 644 4.89 -44.63 -33.82
N PRO A 645 4.96 -45.04 -32.54
CA PRO A 645 5.76 -44.51 -31.43
C PRO A 645 6.75 -45.59 -30.91
N ASP A 646 7.67 -45.28 -29.97
CA ASP A 646 8.19 -46.35 -29.10
C ASP A 646 8.88 -45.91 -27.78
N SER A 647 8.43 -46.57 -26.72
CA SER A 647 9.15 -47.08 -25.53
C SER A 647 9.69 -46.16 -24.40
N VAL A 648 9.10 -46.40 -23.23
CA VAL A 648 9.56 -46.13 -21.84
C VAL A 648 10.54 -47.24 -21.43
N PRO A 649 11.45 -47.01 -20.45
CA PRO A 649 11.30 -47.74 -19.19
C PRO A 649 11.60 -46.92 -17.91
N ALA A 650 11.06 -47.44 -16.81
CA ALA A 650 10.94 -46.85 -15.48
C ALA A 650 12.13 -47.10 -14.53
N SER A 651 12.20 -46.26 -13.47
CA SER A 651 12.53 -46.49 -12.04
C SER A 651 13.69 -47.43 -11.65
N PRO A 652 14.50 -47.10 -10.61
CA PRO A 652 14.00 -47.26 -9.23
C PRO A 652 14.55 -46.28 -8.16
N ALA A 653 13.71 -46.02 -7.13
CA ALA A 653 14.16 -45.81 -5.75
C ALA A 653 14.28 -47.21 -5.09
N PRO A 654 15.10 -47.46 -4.03
CA PRO A 654 14.88 -46.88 -2.71
C PRO A 654 16.14 -46.75 -1.81
N SER A 655 16.03 -46.06 -0.67
CA SER A 655 16.44 -46.61 0.63
C SER A 655 16.29 -45.59 1.76
N ALA A 656 15.50 -45.97 2.76
CA ALA A 656 15.37 -45.31 4.05
C ALA A 656 16.59 -45.60 4.93
N SER A 657 16.97 -44.64 5.78
CA SER A 657 17.78 -44.89 6.97
C SER A 657 17.38 -43.89 8.05
N SER A 658 16.95 -44.44 9.18
CA SER A 658 16.68 -43.78 10.45
C SER A 658 17.97 -43.34 11.13
N VAL A 659 17.91 -42.30 11.97
CA VAL A 659 18.36 -42.30 13.39
C VAL A 659 18.42 -40.87 13.97
N ALA A 660 17.84 -40.76 15.18
CA ALA A 660 18.07 -39.84 16.30
C ALA A 660 17.75 -38.33 16.21
N SER A 661 16.76 -37.95 17.02
CA SER A 661 16.54 -36.62 17.60
C SER A 661 17.67 -36.19 18.55
N PRO A 662 17.81 -34.87 18.77
CA PRO A 662 17.44 -34.35 20.09
C PRO A 662 16.58 -33.08 20.02
N SER A 663 15.63 -32.97 20.95
CA SER A 663 14.93 -31.72 21.31
C SER A 663 15.85 -30.86 22.23
N PRO A 664 15.63 -29.53 22.35
CA PRO A 664 14.54 -29.03 23.19
C PRO A 664 13.72 -27.84 22.64
N SER A 665 12.46 -27.88 23.07
CA SER A 665 11.41 -26.88 23.27
C SER A 665 11.67 -25.37 23.10
N VAL A 666 10.77 -24.72 22.35
CA VAL A 666 10.14 -23.42 22.72
C VAL A 666 8.64 -23.55 22.43
N ALA A 667 7.82 -23.24 23.44
CA ALA A 667 6.38 -23.51 23.47
C ALA A 667 5.57 -22.58 22.56
N ALA A 668 4.69 -23.15 21.74
CA ALA A 668 3.62 -22.42 21.05
C ALA A 668 2.43 -22.20 22.00
N SER A 669 1.79 -21.04 21.91
CA SER A 669 0.63 -20.66 22.73
C SER A 669 -0.57 -21.59 22.52
N PRO A 670 -1.34 -21.91 23.57
CA PRO A 670 -2.42 -22.89 23.49
C PRO A 670 -3.65 -22.43 22.67
N PHE A 671 -4.14 -23.27 21.75
CA PHE A 671 -5.29 -23.03 20.86
C PHE A 671 -6.63 -22.95 21.62
N LEU A 672 -6.79 -23.72 22.70
CA LEU A 672 -7.99 -23.71 23.57
C LEU A 672 -7.63 -23.62 25.06
N THR A 673 -8.38 -22.81 25.80
CA THR A 673 -8.29 -22.65 27.26
C THR A 673 -9.53 -23.22 27.96
N THR A 674 -9.48 -23.44 29.27
CA THR A 674 -10.66 -23.83 30.06
C THR A 674 -11.79 -22.82 29.86
N GLN A 675 -13.04 -23.30 29.75
CA GLN A 675 -14.24 -22.53 29.41
C GLN A 675 -14.32 -22.04 27.96
N SER A 676 -13.32 -22.32 27.11
CA SER A 676 -13.46 -22.12 25.67
C SER A 676 -14.62 -22.95 25.14
N ARG A 677 -15.46 -22.35 24.30
CA ARG A 677 -16.60 -23.00 23.65
C ARG A 677 -16.29 -23.19 22.18
N VAL A 678 -16.59 -24.39 21.69
CA VAL A 678 -16.23 -24.80 20.33
C VAL A 678 -17.41 -25.50 19.66
N LEU A 679 -17.54 -25.35 18.35
CA LEU A 679 -18.55 -26.02 17.53
C LEU A 679 -17.83 -26.97 16.60
N VAL A 680 -18.29 -28.21 16.58
CA VAL A 680 -17.79 -29.22 15.66
C VAL A 680 -18.33 -28.88 14.27
N ASN A 681 -17.48 -28.36 13.39
CA ASN A 681 -17.88 -27.90 12.06
C ASN A 681 -17.60 -28.92 10.96
N ARG A 682 -16.85 -29.99 11.28
CA ARG A 682 -16.50 -31.04 10.32
C ARG A 682 -16.64 -32.42 10.93
N GLY A 683 -17.20 -33.33 10.14
CA GLY A 683 -17.34 -34.75 10.41
C GLY A 683 -17.84 -35.43 9.15
N ALA A 684 -17.31 -36.62 8.89
CA ALA A 684 -17.40 -37.41 7.66
C ALA A 684 -18.42 -36.93 6.62
N VAL A 685 -17.92 -36.24 5.60
CA VAL A 685 -18.58 -36.12 4.29
C VAL A 685 -17.53 -36.55 3.27
N ASP A 686 -17.82 -37.67 2.61
CA ASP A 686 -17.18 -38.22 1.41
C ASP A 686 -15.75 -38.80 1.52
N GLY A 687 -15.69 -40.06 1.95
CA GLY A 687 -14.87 -41.08 1.25
C GLY A 687 -13.35 -41.06 1.39
N VAL A 688 -12.74 -40.07 2.06
CA VAL A 688 -11.30 -40.05 2.37
C VAL A 688 -11.12 -39.82 3.87
N GLY A 689 -10.48 -40.79 4.53
CA GLY A 689 -10.57 -41.04 5.97
C GLY A 689 -10.18 -39.88 6.88
N GLN A 690 -11.16 -39.33 7.59
CA GLN A 690 -11.00 -38.79 8.95
C GLN A 690 -12.11 -39.35 9.85
N ALA A 691 -11.73 -39.91 11.00
CA ALA A 691 -12.64 -40.57 11.93
C ALA A 691 -13.58 -39.56 12.63
N PRO A 692 -14.81 -39.95 13.02
CA PRO A 692 -15.70 -39.08 13.79
C PRO A 692 -15.00 -38.61 15.08
N VAL A 693 -15.31 -37.40 15.55
CA VAL A 693 -14.82 -36.91 16.86
C VAL A 693 -15.29 -37.89 17.93
N ARG A 694 -14.34 -38.58 18.55
CA ARG A 694 -14.60 -39.56 19.61
C ARG A 694 -13.94 -39.11 20.89
N LEU A 695 -14.74 -38.89 21.93
CA LEU A 695 -14.24 -38.56 23.26
C LEU A 695 -14.03 -39.84 24.07
N GLN A 696 -12.92 -39.91 24.78
CA GLN A 696 -12.62 -41.01 25.70
C GLN A 696 -13.23 -40.73 27.08
N SER A 697 -14.03 -41.66 27.62
CA SER A 697 -14.65 -41.47 28.94
C SER A 697 -13.65 -41.28 30.09
N GLN A 698 -12.43 -41.81 29.95
CA GLN A 698 -11.32 -41.67 30.91
C GLN A 698 -10.00 -41.51 30.16
N LEU A 699 -9.08 -40.76 30.75
CA LEU A 699 -7.70 -40.63 30.25
C LEU A 699 -6.95 -41.91 30.68
N ALA A 700 -6.63 -42.80 29.73
CA ALA A 700 -6.06 -44.12 30.03
C ALA A 700 -4.87 -44.01 31.01
N SER A 701 -4.98 -44.69 32.16
CA SER A 701 -3.87 -44.86 33.09
C SER A 701 -2.85 -45.83 32.50
N THR A 702 -1.57 -45.56 32.73
CA THR A 702 -0.43 -46.40 32.33
C THR A 702 -0.70 -47.89 32.63
N ALA A 703 -0.35 -48.72 31.66
CA ALA A 703 -0.67 -50.14 31.60
C ALA A 703 -0.31 -50.93 32.87
N GLU A 704 -1.33 -51.44 33.57
CA GLU A 704 -1.30 -52.75 34.22
C GLU A 704 -2.65 -53.44 33.95
N SER A 705 -2.57 -54.64 33.36
CA SER A 705 -3.60 -55.67 33.17
C SER A 705 -5.03 -55.27 32.78
N GLY A 706 -5.39 -55.55 31.51
CA GLY A 706 -6.62 -56.30 31.20
C GLY A 706 -8.00 -55.62 31.31
N GLN A 707 -8.23 -54.53 30.56
CA GLN A 707 -9.54 -54.03 30.05
C GLN A 707 -10.60 -53.55 31.10
N PRO A 708 -11.49 -52.58 30.77
CA PRO A 708 -12.12 -52.43 29.46
C PRO A 708 -11.89 -51.09 28.74
N LEU A 709 -11.95 -51.21 27.40
CA LEU A 709 -12.15 -50.18 26.41
C LEU A 709 -12.79 -48.90 26.96
N SER A 710 -12.08 -47.77 26.89
CA SER A 710 -12.67 -46.44 27.06
C SER A 710 -13.89 -46.34 26.17
N ARG A 711 -15.07 -46.11 26.75
CA ARG A 711 -16.31 -45.97 25.99
C ARG A 711 -16.18 -44.71 25.14
N LEU A 712 -16.06 -44.89 23.82
CA LEU A 712 -15.88 -43.78 22.88
C LEU A 712 -17.23 -43.13 22.61
N ILE A 713 -17.36 -41.88 23.01
CA ILE A 713 -18.57 -41.08 22.77
C ILE A 713 -18.41 -40.42 21.40
N SER A 714 -19.24 -40.78 20.44
CA SER A 714 -19.22 -40.16 19.11
C SER A 714 -19.95 -38.81 19.15
N ILE A 715 -19.30 -37.77 18.64
CA ILE A 715 -19.83 -36.41 18.61
C ILE A 715 -20.20 -36.03 17.18
N PRO A 716 -21.48 -35.75 16.87
CA PRO A 716 -21.89 -35.37 15.53
C PRO A 716 -21.47 -33.93 15.18
N VAL A 717 -21.41 -33.65 13.88
CA VAL A 717 -21.18 -32.29 13.36
C VAL A 717 -22.34 -31.38 13.75
N GLY A 718 -22.04 -30.16 14.16
CA GLY A 718 -22.99 -29.19 14.68
C GLY A 718 -23.17 -29.26 16.20
N THR A 719 -22.46 -30.16 16.90
CA THR A 719 -22.45 -30.20 18.36
C THR A 719 -21.61 -29.07 18.95
N VAL A 720 -22.16 -28.39 19.95
CA VAL A 720 -21.43 -27.41 20.77
C VAL A 720 -20.78 -28.13 21.94
N LEU A 721 -19.49 -27.90 22.14
CA LEU A 721 -18.70 -28.41 23.25
C LEU A 721 -18.11 -27.25 24.08
N GLU A 722 -17.90 -27.50 25.37
CA GLU A 722 -17.17 -26.60 26.27
C GLU A 722 -15.94 -27.33 26.85
N VAL A 723 -14.79 -26.65 26.89
CA VAL A 723 -13.57 -27.17 27.51
C VAL A 723 -13.73 -27.11 29.03
N ALA A 724 -14.06 -28.24 29.64
CA ALA A 724 -14.23 -28.37 31.07
C ALA A 724 -12.88 -28.38 31.82
N ALA A 725 -11.85 -28.99 31.24
CA ALA A 725 -10.52 -29.08 31.84
C ALA A 725 -9.43 -29.24 30.77
N VAL A 726 -8.20 -28.87 31.10
CA VAL A 726 -7.01 -29.10 30.30
C VAL A 726 -5.98 -29.82 31.16
N GLN A 727 -5.36 -30.87 30.62
CA GLN A 727 -4.23 -31.57 31.25
C GLN A 727 -3.09 -31.75 30.26
N VAL A 728 -1.85 -31.59 30.72
CA VAL A 728 -0.65 -31.90 29.93
C VAL A 728 -0.10 -33.24 30.41
N ARG A 729 0.08 -34.19 29.50
CA ARG A 729 0.73 -35.48 29.79
C ARG A 729 1.64 -35.86 28.63
N LEU A 730 2.86 -36.30 28.93
CA LEU A 730 3.87 -36.70 27.93
C LEU A 730 4.04 -35.63 26.83
N ASP A 731 4.14 -34.36 27.23
CA ASP A 731 4.25 -33.19 26.35
C ASP A 731 3.09 -32.99 25.34
N GLN A 732 1.95 -33.65 25.56
CA GLN A 732 0.73 -33.47 24.78
C GLN A 732 -0.40 -32.85 25.63
N ARG A 733 -1.10 -31.85 25.07
CA ARG A 733 -2.28 -31.23 25.70
C ARG A 733 -3.53 -32.08 25.42
N TRP A 734 -4.20 -32.46 26.49
CA TRP A 734 -5.48 -33.17 26.49
C TRP A 734 -6.58 -32.26 27.01
N LEU A 735 -7.70 -32.24 26.31
CA LEU A 735 -8.88 -31.42 26.63
C LEU A 735 -10.00 -32.35 27.09
N GLN A 736 -10.61 -32.02 28.24
CA GLN A 736 -11.89 -32.60 28.63
C GLN A 736 -12.99 -31.73 28.05
N LEU A 737 -13.76 -32.29 27.13
CA LEU A 737 -14.84 -31.59 26.45
C LEU A 737 -16.18 -32.08 26.97
N LYS A 738 -17.05 -31.14 27.32
CA LYS A 738 -18.43 -31.39 27.75
C LYS A 738 -19.39 -31.02 26.63
N VAL A 739 -20.34 -31.90 26.33
CA VAL A 739 -21.39 -31.67 25.33
C VAL A 739 -22.43 -30.70 25.87
N CYS A 740 -22.59 -29.55 25.23
CA CYS A 740 -23.56 -28.52 25.63
C CYS A 740 -24.88 -28.65 24.91
N SER A 741 -24.85 -28.88 23.59
CA SER A 741 -26.05 -29.07 22.76
C SER A 741 -25.74 -29.89 21.51
N LEU A 742 -26.74 -30.65 21.06
CA LEU A 742 -26.71 -31.42 19.81
C LEU A 742 -27.48 -30.69 18.71
N PRO A 743 -27.10 -30.86 17.43
CA PRO A 743 -27.84 -30.31 16.29
C PRO A 743 -29.25 -30.92 16.21
N THR A 744 -30.21 -30.14 15.71
CA THR A 744 -31.64 -30.52 15.67
C THR A 744 -31.90 -31.83 14.92
N ALA A 745 -31.10 -32.15 13.90
CA ALA A 745 -31.21 -33.35 13.07
C ALA A 745 -30.76 -34.66 13.79
N ALA A 746 -30.03 -34.57 14.91
CA ALA A 746 -29.56 -35.75 15.65
C ALA A 746 -30.59 -36.30 16.66
N ARG A 747 -31.76 -35.67 16.81
CA ARG A 747 -32.79 -36.06 17.79
C ARG A 747 -33.79 -37.11 17.29
N THR A 748 -33.75 -37.48 15.99
CA THR A 748 -34.82 -38.27 15.35
C THR A 748 -34.38 -39.63 14.76
N THR A 749 -33.19 -40.14 15.09
CA THR A 749 -32.72 -41.43 14.55
C THR A 749 -32.64 -42.51 15.62
N ASP A 750 -33.54 -43.47 15.51
CA ASP A 750 -33.65 -44.70 16.31
C ASP A 750 -32.60 -45.75 15.86
N GLN A 751 -31.31 -45.40 15.89
CA GLN A 751 -30.21 -46.27 15.46
C GLN A 751 -29.16 -46.51 16.55
N ALA A 752 -28.74 -47.77 16.64
CA ALA A 752 -28.03 -48.45 17.73
C ALA A 752 -26.56 -48.02 18.01
N THR A 753 -26.19 -46.76 17.78
CA THR A 753 -24.89 -46.20 18.19
C THR A 753 -25.09 -45.02 19.14
N PRO A 754 -24.57 -45.07 20.39
CA PRO A 754 -24.79 -44.00 21.36
C PRO A 754 -23.96 -42.76 20.99
N PHE A 755 -24.61 -41.72 20.46
CA PHE A 755 -24.04 -40.38 20.38
C PHE A 755 -24.03 -39.74 21.77
N GLY A 756 -23.05 -38.87 22.03
CA GLY A 756 -22.95 -38.15 23.30
C GLY A 756 -24.17 -37.29 23.56
N GLN A 757 -24.78 -37.41 24.74
CA GLN A 757 -25.93 -36.61 25.15
C GLN A 757 -25.46 -35.29 25.79
N PRO A 758 -26.27 -34.22 25.77
CA PRO A 758 -25.96 -33.00 26.51
C PRO A 758 -25.68 -33.30 27.98
N GLY A 759 -24.50 -32.89 28.47
CA GLY A 759 -24.00 -33.21 29.81
C GLY A 759 -22.86 -34.23 29.82
N ASP A 760 -22.74 -35.08 28.80
CA ASP A 760 -21.63 -36.03 28.68
C ASP A 760 -20.30 -35.29 28.54
N ALA A 761 -19.24 -35.88 29.12
CA ALA A 761 -17.90 -35.34 29.02
C ALA A 761 -16.88 -36.45 28.73
N GLY A 762 -15.84 -36.10 27.97
CA GLY A 762 -14.74 -37.03 27.71
C GLY A 762 -13.50 -36.30 27.20
N TRP A 763 -12.40 -37.04 27.11
CA TRP A 763 -11.07 -36.52 26.81
C TRP A 763 -10.69 -36.74 25.36
N ILE A 764 -9.97 -35.77 24.79
CA ILE A 764 -9.38 -35.84 23.45
C ILE A 764 -8.09 -35.01 23.41
N GLN A 765 -7.13 -35.40 22.58
CA GLN A 765 -5.93 -34.59 22.35
C GLN A 765 -6.29 -33.31 21.60
N GLU A 766 -5.71 -32.18 22.02
CA GLU A 766 -5.97 -30.89 21.39
C GLU A 766 -5.62 -30.89 19.90
N THR A 767 -4.51 -31.51 19.52
CA THR A 767 -4.08 -31.67 18.11
C THR A 767 -5.08 -32.46 17.27
N ALA A 768 -5.82 -33.39 17.86
CA ALA A 768 -6.81 -34.21 17.17
C ALA A 768 -8.13 -33.45 16.94
N ILE A 769 -8.48 -32.52 17.83
CA ILE A 769 -9.73 -31.76 17.71
C ILE A 769 -9.58 -30.38 17.07
N ALA A 770 -8.39 -29.76 17.16
CA ALA A 770 -8.12 -28.43 16.59
C ALA A 770 -8.54 -28.27 15.11
N PRO A 771 -8.32 -29.25 14.20
CA PRO A 771 -8.74 -29.08 12.80
C PRO A 771 -10.25 -29.29 12.57
N LEU A 772 -11.00 -29.76 13.58
CA LEU A 772 -12.40 -30.18 13.46
C LEU A 772 -13.39 -29.18 14.06
N VAL A 773 -12.89 -28.18 14.79
CA VAL A 773 -13.71 -27.24 15.55
C VAL A 773 -13.38 -25.79 15.24
N THR A 774 -14.38 -24.91 15.36
CA THR A 774 -14.15 -23.47 15.43
C THR A 774 -14.29 -23.02 16.88
N SER A 775 -13.33 -22.23 17.36
CA SER A 775 -13.29 -21.71 18.73
C SER A 775 -13.96 -20.33 18.84
N ASN A 776 -14.30 -19.92 20.06
CA ASN A 776 -14.75 -18.55 20.43
C ASN A 776 -16.00 -18.04 19.70
N ILE A 777 -16.98 -18.92 19.56
CA ILE A 777 -18.24 -18.62 18.86
C ILE A 777 -19.25 -18.00 19.82
N SER A 778 -19.87 -16.91 19.39
CA SER A 778 -21.01 -16.30 20.07
C SER A 778 -22.27 -17.15 19.82
N LEU A 779 -22.80 -17.79 20.88
CA LEU A 779 -23.95 -18.69 20.79
C LEU A 779 -25.19 -18.09 21.46
N THR A 780 -26.36 -18.36 20.90
CA THR A 780 -27.65 -17.95 21.44
C THR A 780 -28.02 -18.76 22.71
N PRO A 781 -28.90 -18.25 23.60
CA PRO A 781 -29.38 -18.97 24.79
C PRO A 781 -29.95 -20.37 24.51
N VAL A 782 -30.57 -20.55 23.34
CA VAL A 782 -31.13 -21.83 22.89
C VAL A 782 -30.03 -22.84 22.51
N GLN A 783 -28.91 -22.35 21.96
CA GLN A 783 -27.73 -23.18 21.62
C GLN A 783 -26.88 -23.54 22.85
N LEU A 784 -27.01 -22.80 23.96
CA LEU A 784 -26.24 -23.03 25.18
C LEU A 784 -26.67 -24.27 25.97
N GLY A 785 -27.91 -24.75 25.79
CA GLY A 785 -28.37 -26.05 26.30
C GLY A 785 -27.99 -26.34 27.76
N ALA A 786 -27.52 -27.57 28.02
CA ALA A 786 -27.22 -28.09 29.36
C ALA A 786 -26.01 -27.42 30.06
N CYS A 787 -25.27 -26.55 29.36
CA CYS A 787 -24.13 -25.79 29.93
C CYS A 787 -24.56 -24.44 30.54
N ALA A 788 -25.82 -24.04 30.42
CA ALA A 788 -26.32 -22.77 30.98
C ALA A 788 -26.53 -22.78 32.51
N ALA A 789 -26.58 -23.95 33.16
CA ALA A 789 -26.88 -24.07 34.58
C ALA A 789 -25.63 -24.26 35.47
N LYS A 790 -25.01 -23.14 35.87
CA LYS A 790 -24.34 -22.92 37.19
C LYS A 790 -23.69 -21.52 37.21
N ARG A 791 -24.50 -20.48 37.35
CA ARG A 791 -24.09 -19.21 37.96
C ARG A 791 -24.90 -19.05 39.24
N GLN A 792 -24.45 -19.67 40.33
CA GLN A 792 -24.88 -19.25 41.66
C GLN A 792 -24.00 -18.07 42.07
N THR A 793 -24.69 -16.97 42.28
CA THR A 793 -24.25 -15.67 42.80
C THR A 793 -23.57 -15.82 44.15
N ALA A 794 -22.30 -15.38 44.25
CA ALA A 794 -21.70 -14.99 45.52
C ALA A 794 -21.87 -13.47 45.65
N THR A 795 -22.87 -13.05 46.40
CA THR A 795 -23.09 -11.67 46.83
C THR A 795 -22.17 -11.36 48.00
N PRO A 796 -21.38 -10.28 48.00
CA PRO A 796 -20.72 -9.82 49.22
C PRO A 796 -21.73 -9.05 50.07
N SER A 797 -21.97 -9.54 51.28
CA SER A 797 -22.71 -8.84 52.33
C SER A 797 -21.90 -7.63 52.83
N ILE A 798 -22.48 -6.45 52.68
CA ILE A 798 -22.08 -5.22 53.36
C ILE A 798 -22.67 -5.30 54.77
N GLU A 799 -21.82 -5.41 55.78
CA GLU A 799 -22.18 -5.11 57.17
C GLU A 799 -21.83 -3.65 57.47
N THR A 800 -22.86 -2.92 57.88
CA THR A 800 -22.78 -1.62 58.54
C THR A 800 -22.35 -1.80 60.00
N ASN A 801 -21.19 -1.27 60.37
CA ASN A 801 -20.95 -0.42 61.54
C ASN A 801 -19.51 0.09 61.56
#